data_AF-A0A925ZDS1-F1
#
_entry.id   AF-A0A925ZDS1-F1
#
_cell.length_a   1.000
_cell.length_b   1.000
_cell.length_c   1.000
_cell.angle_alpha   90.00
_cell.angle_beta   90.00
_cell.angle_gamma   90.00
#
_symmetry.space_group_name_H-M   'P 1'
#
loop_
_entity.id
_entity.type
_entity.pdbx_description
1 polymer ?
#
loop_
_entity_poly.entity_id
_entity_poly.type
_entity_poly.pdbx_seq_one_letter_code
_entity_poly.pdbx_strand_id
1 'polypeptide(L)'
;MINKIICSITHPGIIKKRLLLIVATLVILAVATVMGYIMWNKNNVLSVASGEFNANLPFEYTNPKLNVDPTRTFSYAVDYDPRKLEGFDILKGYSNAIGVYTEPSLSIKAGDAFINYQEGSFIIKPFSNGVKAYDTVNKETVSLSSPGKWGFSDEYFIVQKLDPKTGKLLEKPLVTRFTVQKTVAKPVVSFSIDDSGVGHFLWKPVANASKYYIIAMKEGALGTRILGTTTKTEWTTAEQDTILQRQLSRDTVTTQNILFKNFNYSEDDLRDTKNTVLAVKQRITKNTYGVIAATNDGTSAFTAIEGDKIEKRLPYTTAYNAVKELKANVSNVKTFDEIPIQLPITMADSSTVLRAIVLDVNNLKKGQIIRADKDDNGKISNRQTFATCIVPYVVEGTMLKGEYRIEKFDEQTYRSEVQRIANRNKEAQIKTGETDTYTYSTEKKDLSKLHISRTAPSVPYKISATNSLTEYLAANMIEGNQYIDVSNQLSDSNGIAVYDAADEANAQNPYILGLKSLNYMADQKILEVSYKVSSKEDRTKEQKAIANEVDRVIDSIISKGMNDEQKTKAINDYITKTATYDYDALDSIHLGLTDSFKHAWTPSGILLDKKAVCGGYAVAFKALADKAGLTAVYVRGLANGGPHAWNKVKVNGVWRVIDVTWNDSAKEPNKYYLLTDKQASVTRTQDNSFIIDVLVDKYAAN
;
A
#
# COMPACT_ATOMS: atom_id res chain seq x y z
N MET A 1 66.18 17.35 -9.85
CA MET A 1 65.33 17.22 -11.06
C MET A 1 63.89 17.50 -10.62
N ILE A 2 63.45 18.74 -10.39
CA ILE A 2 63.18 19.82 -11.35
C ILE A 2 62.37 19.36 -12.57
N ASN A 3 61.08 19.73 -12.52
CA ASN A 3 60.14 20.05 -13.61
C ASN A 3 59.51 18.97 -14.51
N LYS A 4 58.17 19.11 -14.63
CA LYS A 4 57.18 18.50 -15.57
C LYS A 4 56.71 17.10 -15.14
N ILE A 5 55.42 16.82 -14.94
CA ILE A 5 54.25 17.15 -15.77
C ILE A 5 53.00 17.41 -14.90
N ILE A 6 52.28 18.47 -15.26
CA ILE A 6 50.99 18.94 -14.74
C ILE A 6 49.85 18.32 -15.59
N CYS A 7 48.77 17.83 -14.97
CA CYS A 7 47.36 18.20 -15.29
C CYS A 7 46.32 17.29 -14.60
N SER A 8 45.67 17.77 -13.54
CA SER A 8 44.23 18.13 -13.57
C SER A 8 43.69 18.47 -12.17
N ILE A 9 43.42 19.76 -12.02
CA ILE A 9 42.34 20.42 -11.26
C ILE A 9 42.26 20.21 -9.74
N THR A 10 42.67 21.29 -9.06
CA THR A 10 42.58 21.63 -7.65
C THR A 10 41.20 22.15 -7.22
N HIS A 11 40.76 21.87 -5.98
CA HIS A 11 40.32 22.89 -5.00
C HIS A 11 40.22 22.30 -3.56
N PRO A 12 41.21 22.52 -2.68
CA PRO A 12 41.16 22.14 -1.26
C PRO A 12 40.84 23.36 -0.39
N GLY A 13 39.57 23.56 -0.01
CA GLY A 13 39.19 24.69 0.85
C GLY A 13 37.98 24.47 1.76
N ILE A 14 37.07 23.54 1.40
CA ILE A 14 35.78 23.38 2.09
C ILE A 14 35.76 22.16 3.03
N ILE A 15 36.66 21.19 2.83
CA ILE A 15 36.68 19.92 3.58
C ILE A 15 37.27 20.10 4.99
N LYS A 16 38.31 20.94 5.17
CA LYS A 16 38.97 21.11 6.49
C LYS A 16 38.14 21.90 7.51
N LYS A 17 37.30 22.87 7.09
CA LYS A 17 36.42 23.63 8.01
C LYS A 17 35.16 22.87 8.43
N ARG A 18 34.61 22.00 7.56
CA ARG A 18 33.46 21.14 7.90
C ARG A 18 33.84 19.99 8.83
N LEU A 19 35.04 19.41 8.69
CA LEU A 19 35.53 18.38 9.60
C LEU A 19 35.75 18.90 11.04
N LEU A 20 36.25 20.14 11.20
CA LEU A 20 36.46 20.74 12.52
C LEU A 20 35.15 21.09 13.23
N LEU A 21 34.11 21.49 12.49
CA LEU A 21 32.79 21.76 13.09
C LEU A 21 32.10 20.45 13.52
N ILE A 22 32.19 19.39 12.72
CA ILE A 22 31.63 18.06 13.04
C ILE A 22 32.27 17.49 14.32
N VAL A 23 33.59 17.63 14.48
CA VAL A 23 34.28 17.17 15.69
C VAL A 23 33.90 18.01 16.92
N ALA A 24 33.70 19.32 16.78
CA ALA A 24 33.29 20.18 17.90
C ALA A 24 31.85 19.90 18.37
N THR A 25 30.91 19.64 17.44
CA THR A 25 29.52 19.30 17.80
C THR A 25 29.40 17.89 18.42
N LEU A 26 30.21 16.93 17.97
CA LEU A 26 30.29 15.59 18.56
C LEU A 26 30.84 15.61 19.99
N VAL A 27 31.79 16.51 20.31
CA VAL A 27 32.34 16.65 21.66
C VAL A 27 31.33 17.30 22.62
N ILE A 28 30.54 18.27 22.18
CA ILE A 28 29.50 18.90 23.02
C ILE A 28 28.33 17.94 23.29
N LEU A 29 27.91 17.13 22.31
CA LEU A 29 26.88 16.09 22.52
C LEU A 29 27.37 14.96 23.45
N ALA A 30 28.65 14.59 23.38
CA ALA A 30 29.24 13.58 24.26
C ALA A 30 29.26 14.04 25.74
N VAL A 31 29.50 15.32 26.02
CA VAL A 31 29.52 15.84 27.39
C VAL A 31 28.10 15.94 27.98
N ALA A 32 27.10 16.34 27.17
CA ALA A 32 25.71 16.39 27.61
C ALA A 32 25.11 14.99 27.85
N THR A 33 25.45 14.01 27.00
CA THR A 33 25.02 12.61 27.18
C THR A 33 25.71 11.92 28.35
N VAL A 34 26.98 12.22 28.64
CA VAL A 34 27.67 11.71 29.85
C VAL A 34 27.08 12.30 31.12
N MET A 35 26.73 13.60 31.16
CA MET A 35 26.05 14.19 32.33
C MET A 35 24.61 13.69 32.51
N GLY A 36 23.86 13.49 31.42
CA GLY A 36 22.54 12.85 31.46
C GLY A 36 22.61 11.38 31.91
N TYR A 37 23.63 10.64 31.48
CA TYR A 37 23.90 9.26 31.91
C TYR A 37 24.32 9.17 33.38
N ILE A 38 25.12 10.11 33.89
CA ILE A 38 25.52 10.17 35.31
C ILE A 38 24.32 10.54 36.20
N MET A 39 23.43 11.45 35.77
CA MET A 39 22.21 11.78 36.51
C MET A 39 21.14 10.67 36.44
N TRP A 40 20.99 10.00 35.30
CA TRP A 40 20.05 8.87 35.13
C TRP A 40 20.50 7.61 35.88
N ASN A 41 21.80 7.25 35.84
CA ASN A 41 22.31 6.14 36.65
C ASN A 41 22.30 6.45 38.14
N LYS A 42 22.53 7.70 38.59
CA LYS A 42 22.39 8.00 40.02
C LYS A 42 20.95 7.82 40.51
N ASN A 43 19.94 8.23 39.76
CA ASN A 43 18.55 8.09 40.17
C ASN A 43 18.01 6.65 40.09
N ASN A 44 18.50 5.82 39.15
CA ASN A 44 18.09 4.41 39.04
C ASN A 44 18.92 3.46 39.93
N VAL A 45 20.19 3.76 40.19
CA VAL A 45 21.02 2.95 41.10
C VAL A 45 20.64 3.20 42.56
N LEU A 46 20.20 4.41 42.91
CA LEU A 46 19.71 4.71 44.26
C LEU A 46 18.33 4.08 44.54
N SER A 47 17.42 3.99 43.56
CA SER A 47 16.08 3.40 43.76
C SER A 47 16.10 1.86 43.84
N VAL A 48 17.04 1.20 43.16
CA VAL A 48 17.20 -0.26 43.21
C VAL A 48 17.95 -0.72 44.46
N ALA A 49 18.75 0.15 45.08
CA ALA A 49 19.47 -0.14 46.31
C ALA A 49 18.64 0.14 47.59
N SER A 50 17.59 0.97 47.54
CA SER A 50 16.84 1.42 48.73
C SER A 50 15.48 0.74 48.98
N GLY A 51 14.98 -0.12 48.08
CA GLY A 51 13.73 -0.83 48.33
C GLY A 51 12.48 0.06 48.45
N GLU A 52 12.50 1.27 47.87
CA GLU A 52 11.29 2.10 47.78
C GLU A 52 10.42 1.64 46.61
N PHE A 53 9.38 0.87 46.92
CA PHE A 53 8.38 0.37 45.98
C PHE A 53 7.49 1.50 45.46
N ASN A 54 7.45 1.68 44.13
CA ASN A 54 6.43 2.48 43.46
C ASN A 54 5.08 1.74 43.51
N ALA A 55 4.13 2.23 44.30
CA ALA A 55 2.84 1.58 44.58
C ALA A 55 1.89 1.44 43.36
N ASN A 56 2.21 2.07 42.22
CA ASN A 56 1.34 2.15 41.04
C ASN A 56 1.73 1.22 39.88
N LEU A 57 2.57 0.21 40.11
CA LEU A 57 2.87 -0.78 39.07
C LEU A 57 1.63 -1.62 38.72
N PRO A 58 1.40 -1.96 37.44
CA PRO A 58 0.24 -2.75 36.99
C PRO A 58 0.37 -4.25 37.35
N PHE A 59 1.40 -4.63 38.10
CA PHE A 59 1.70 -5.99 38.53
C PHE A 59 2.45 -5.98 39.87
N GLU A 60 2.53 -7.14 40.52
CA GLU A 60 3.24 -7.34 41.78
C GLU A 60 4.50 -8.17 41.58
N TYR A 61 5.65 -7.67 42.02
CA TYR A 61 6.89 -8.44 41.96
C TYR A 61 6.93 -9.50 43.07
N THR A 62 7.33 -10.70 42.67
CA THR A 62 7.75 -11.78 43.56
C THR A 62 9.28 -11.79 43.71
N ASN A 63 9.80 -12.60 44.63
CA ASN A 63 11.24 -12.67 44.89
C ASN A 63 12.05 -12.99 43.62
N PRO A 64 13.00 -12.13 43.21
CA PRO A 64 13.76 -12.32 41.98
C PRO A 64 14.71 -13.52 42.08
N LYS A 65 15.04 -14.10 40.92
CA LYS A 65 16.00 -15.19 40.77
C LYS A 65 17.20 -14.70 39.95
N LEU A 66 18.25 -14.25 40.61
CA LEU A 66 19.39 -13.64 39.94
C LEU A 66 20.44 -14.70 39.58
N ASN A 67 21.09 -14.51 38.42
CA ASN A 67 22.21 -15.32 37.93
C ASN A 67 21.91 -16.82 37.90
N VAL A 68 20.76 -17.20 37.33
CA VAL A 68 20.39 -18.61 37.20
C VAL A 68 21.21 -19.30 36.12
N ASP A 69 21.39 -20.61 36.26
CA ASP A 69 22.00 -21.44 35.23
C ASP A 69 21.21 -21.31 33.90
N PRO A 70 21.87 -21.19 32.73
CA PRO A 70 21.19 -21.08 31.44
C PRO A 70 20.24 -22.24 31.11
N THR A 71 20.38 -23.41 31.74
CA THR A 71 19.48 -24.57 31.58
C THR A 71 18.35 -24.62 32.62
N ARG A 72 18.25 -23.61 33.49
CA ARG A 72 17.30 -23.58 34.61
C ARG A 72 15.87 -23.82 34.15
N THR A 73 15.23 -24.79 34.81
CA THR A 73 13.79 -25.03 34.75
C THR A 73 13.12 -24.46 36.00
N PHE A 74 11.97 -23.83 35.81
CA PHE A 74 11.10 -23.34 36.87
C PHE A 74 9.82 -24.17 36.90
N SER A 75 9.30 -24.40 38.10
CA SER A 75 8.03 -25.07 38.32
C SER A 75 7.13 -24.16 39.15
N TYR A 76 5.90 -23.98 38.69
CA TYR A 76 4.85 -23.19 39.36
C TYR A 76 3.63 -24.07 39.56
N ALA A 77 3.44 -24.53 40.80
CA ALA A 77 2.30 -25.38 41.17
C ALA A 77 0.98 -24.59 41.14
N VAL A 78 -0.08 -25.24 40.70
CA VAL A 78 -1.44 -24.70 40.62
C VAL A 78 -2.49 -25.77 40.97
N ASP A 79 -3.58 -25.36 41.62
CA ASP A 79 -4.68 -26.24 42.05
C ASP A 79 -5.81 -26.34 41.01
N TYR A 80 -5.55 -25.89 39.79
CA TYR A 80 -6.48 -25.92 38.66
C TYR A 80 -5.86 -26.57 37.43
N ASP A 81 -6.71 -27.08 36.54
CA ASP A 81 -6.30 -27.57 35.22
C ASP A 81 -6.46 -26.44 34.18
N PRO A 82 -5.37 -25.86 33.67
CA PRO A 82 -5.45 -24.74 32.72
C PRO A 82 -6.11 -25.11 31.40
N ARG A 83 -6.17 -26.40 31.06
CA ARG A 83 -6.83 -26.89 29.83
C ARG A 83 -8.35 -26.87 29.93
N LYS A 84 -8.89 -26.71 31.14
CA LYS A 84 -10.33 -26.63 31.42
C LYS A 84 -10.81 -25.19 31.61
N LEU A 85 -9.92 -24.20 31.51
CA LEU A 85 -10.29 -22.80 31.63
C LEU A 85 -11.05 -22.31 30.40
N GLU A 86 -12.01 -21.43 30.62
CA GLU A 86 -12.72 -20.75 29.55
C GLU A 86 -11.75 -19.91 28.71
N GLY A 87 -11.82 -20.04 27.38
CA GLY A 87 -10.91 -19.36 26.46
C GLY A 87 -9.52 -20.00 26.31
N PHE A 88 -9.29 -21.20 26.86
CA PHE A 88 -8.10 -22.00 26.54
C PHE A 88 -8.09 -22.36 25.05
N ASP A 89 -6.96 -22.09 24.40
CA ASP A 89 -6.71 -22.35 22.99
C ASP A 89 -5.36 -23.05 22.88
N ILE A 90 -5.37 -24.29 22.40
CA ILE A 90 -4.18 -25.13 22.29
C ILE A 90 -3.08 -24.48 21.45
N LEU A 91 -3.45 -23.64 20.46
CA LEU A 91 -2.51 -22.93 19.61
C LEU A 91 -1.88 -21.71 20.30
N LYS A 92 -2.56 -21.13 21.30
CA LYS A 92 -2.05 -20.01 22.13
C LYS A 92 -1.34 -20.49 23.40
N GLY A 93 -1.31 -21.81 23.62
CA GLY A 93 -0.75 -22.45 24.79
C GLY A 93 -1.31 -21.88 26.09
N TYR A 94 -0.44 -21.67 27.07
CA TYR A 94 -0.83 -21.23 28.41
C TYR A 94 -0.77 -19.71 28.62
N SER A 95 -0.67 -18.92 27.53
CA SER A 95 -0.41 -17.47 27.61
C SER A 95 -1.49 -16.62 28.31
N ASN A 96 -2.69 -17.17 28.48
CA ASN A 96 -3.77 -16.58 29.29
C ASN A 96 -3.54 -16.76 30.80
N ALA A 97 -2.80 -17.80 31.20
CA ALA A 97 -2.50 -18.12 32.59
C ALA A 97 -1.10 -17.66 33.02
N ILE A 98 -0.10 -17.95 32.19
CA ILE A 98 1.30 -17.69 32.50
C ILE A 98 2.10 -17.40 31.22
N GLY A 99 3.06 -16.48 31.28
CA GLY A 99 3.92 -16.11 30.15
C GLY A 99 5.33 -15.74 30.59
N VAL A 100 6.27 -15.72 29.64
CA VAL A 100 7.65 -15.26 29.87
C VAL A 100 7.96 -14.14 28.90
N TYR A 101 8.55 -13.06 29.40
CA TYR A 101 8.83 -11.84 28.66
C TYR A 101 10.29 -11.42 28.85
N THR A 102 10.84 -10.65 27.92
CA THR A 102 12.25 -10.22 27.94
C THR A 102 12.48 -8.85 28.56
N GLU A 103 11.42 -8.17 28.99
CA GLU A 103 11.47 -6.77 29.42
C GLU A 103 10.34 -6.41 30.40
N PRO A 104 10.51 -5.37 31.24
CA PRO A 104 9.53 -4.99 32.27
C PRO A 104 8.18 -4.49 31.75
N SER A 105 8.11 -4.01 30.49
CA SER A 105 6.85 -3.58 29.86
C SER A 105 5.92 -4.75 29.54
N LEU A 106 6.42 -6.00 29.57
CA LEU A 106 5.71 -7.22 29.24
C LEU A 106 5.16 -7.25 27.79
N SER A 107 5.83 -6.52 26.89
CA SER A 107 5.45 -6.40 25.48
C SER A 107 6.05 -7.51 24.61
N ILE A 108 7.33 -7.83 24.81
CA ILE A 108 8.01 -8.89 24.05
C ILE A 108 8.01 -10.21 24.81
N LYS A 109 7.39 -11.23 24.21
CA LYS A 109 7.46 -12.60 24.71
C LYS A 109 8.86 -13.18 24.46
N ALA A 110 9.36 -13.95 25.43
CA ALA A 110 10.63 -14.66 25.30
C ALA A 110 10.49 -15.84 24.32
N GLY A 111 11.06 -15.69 23.12
CA GLY A 111 11.02 -16.74 22.08
C GLY A 111 11.83 -17.99 22.41
N ASP A 112 12.76 -17.91 23.37
CA ASP A 112 13.49 -19.06 23.93
C ASP A 112 12.80 -19.64 25.17
N ALA A 113 11.56 -19.25 25.49
CA ALA A 113 10.78 -19.88 26.56
C ALA A 113 9.90 -21.02 26.03
N PHE A 114 9.91 -22.13 26.74
CA PHE A 114 8.93 -23.20 26.58
C PHE A 114 8.14 -23.39 27.87
N ILE A 115 6.81 -23.36 27.75
CA ILE A 115 5.88 -23.52 28.87
C ILE A 115 5.06 -24.78 28.61
N ASN A 116 5.08 -25.70 29.57
CA ASN A 116 4.21 -26.87 29.57
C ASN A 116 3.44 -26.98 30.88
N TYR A 117 2.35 -27.74 30.90
CA TYR A 117 1.63 -28.09 32.12
C TYR A 117 1.71 -29.60 32.34
N GLN A 118 2.24 -30.03 33.50
CA GLN A 118 2.37 -31.43 33.90
C GLN A 118 2.14 -31.55 35.41
N GLU A 119 1.36 -32.55 35.82
CA GLU A 119 1.18 -32.94 37.23
C GLU A 119 0.86 -31.76 38.18
N GLY A 120 -0.09 -30.92 37.80
CA GLY A 120 -0.50 -29.78 38.64
C GLY A 120 0.49 -28.60 38.65
N SER A 121 1.47 -28.56 37.74
CA SER A 121 2.44 -27.47 37.68
C SER A 121 2.69 -26.97 36.26
N PHE A 122 2.90 -25.66 36.12
CA PHE A 122 3.52 -25.09 34.93
C PHE A 122 5.04 -25.29 35.00
N ILE A 123 5.58 -25.97 33.99
CA ILE A 123 7.00 -26.19 33.79
C ILE A 123 7.51 -25.20 32.75
N ILE A 124 8.37 -24.28 33.17
CA ILE A 124 8.96 -23.23 32.32
C ILE A 124 10.44 -23.51 32.18
N LYS A 125 10.90 -23.73 30.95
CA LYS A 125 12.28 -24.11 30.64
C LYS A 125 12.73 -23.48 29.33
N PRO A 126 14.04 -23.41 29.04
CA PRO A 126 14.49 -22.89 27.77
C PRO A 126 14.05 -23.80 26.62
N PHE A 127 13.70 -23.20 25.49
CA PHE A 127 13.22 -23.89 24.32
C PHE A 127 14.35 -24.71 23.68
N SER A 128 14.07 -25.98 23.36
CA SER A 128 15.08 -26.93 22.89
C SER A 128 15.77 -26.49 21.60
N ASN A 129 15.10 -25.68 20.77
CA ASN A 129 15.65 -25.19 19.50
C ASN A 129 16.27 -23.78 19.61
N GLY A 130 16.15 -23.11 20.76
CA GLY A 130 16.50 -21.69 20.91
C GLY A 130 15.67 -20.77 20.02
N VAL A 131 16.05 -19.49 19.94
CA VAL A 131 15.48 -18.54 18.97
C VAL A 131 16.22 -18.69 17.66
N LYS A 132 15.49 -19.02 16.60
CA LYS A 132 16.01 -19.01 15.23
C LYS A 132 15.30 -17.94 14.42
N ALA A 133 16.06 -17.23 13.60
CA ALA A 133 15.52 -16.25 12.66
C ALA A 133 16.15 -16.47 11.29
N TYR A 134 15.35 -16.31 10.23
CA TYR A 134 15.86 -16.36 8.88
C TYR A 134 16.48 -15.00 8.51
N ASP A 135 17.76 -15.00 8.17
CA ASP A 135 18.44 -13.86 7.59
C ASP A 135 18.14 -13.83 6.10
N THR A 136 17.24 -12.95 5.70
CA THR A 136 16.83 -12.79 4.30
C THR A 136 17.95 -12.25 3.41
N VAL A 137 18.96 -11.59 3.98
CA VAL A 137 20.09 -11.01 3.26
C VAL A 137 21.05 -12.11 2.84
N ASN A 138 21.46 -12.93 3.80
CA ASN A 138 22.43 -14.00 3.59
C ASN A 138 21.78 -15.35 3.22
N LYS A 139 20.44 -15.40 3.22
CA LYS A 139 19.63 -16.59 2.93
C LYS A 139 19.98 -17.78 3.83
N GLU A 140 20.22 -17.49 5.11
CA GLU A 140 20.61 -18.49 6.11
C GLU A 140 19.68 -18.45 7.33
N THR A 141 19.56 -19.56 8.05
CA THR A 141 18.90 -19.57 9.36
C THR A 141 19.93 -19.32 10.43
N VAL A 142 19.74 -18.25 11.20
CA VAL A 142 20.63 -17.82 12.27
C VAL A 142 20.04 -18.23 13.61
N SER A 143 20.87 -18.81 14.49
CA SER A 143 20.52 -19.03 15.90
C SER A 143 20.83 -17.77 16.70
N LEU A 144 19.78 -17.09 17.18
CA LEU A 144 19.88 -15.90 18.01
C LEU A 144 20.02 -16.24 19.50
N SER A 145 19.71 -17.47 19.90
CA SER A 145 20.08 -18.03 21.20
C SER A 145 20.53 -19.49 21.09
N SER A 146 21.18 -20.01 22.13
CA SER A 146 21.68 -21.39 22.15
C SER A 146 20.53 -22.38 22.36
N PRO A 147 20.47 -23.50 21.63
CA PRO A 147 19.50 -24.57 21.84
C PRO A 147 19.48 -25.06 23.30
N GLY A 148 18.30 -25.13 23.91
CA GLY A 148 18.13 -25.63 25.29
C GLY A 148 18.74 -24.76 26.38
N LYS A 149 19.10 -23.50 26.07
CA LYS A 149 19.62 -22.54 27.04
C LYS A 149 18.89 -21.20 26.92
N TRP A 150 18.62 -20.59 28.06
CA TRP A 150 18.24 -19.18 28.12
C TRP A 150 19.41 -18.34 27.62
N GLY A 151 19.10 -17.28 26.88
CA GLY A 151 20.10 -16.34 26.42
C GLY A 151 19.68 -15.48 25.23
N PHE A 152 18.41 -15.49 24.83
CA PHE A 152 17.93 -14.45 23.94
C PHE A 152 17.96 -13.06 24.62
N SER A 153 17.71 -13.02 25.92
CA SER A 153 17.87 -11.86 26.80
C SER A 153 18.84 -12.18 27.94
N ASP A 154 19.36 -11.15 28.62
CA ASP A 154 20.08 -11.29 29.90
C ASP A 154 19.13 -11.25 31.11
N GLU A 155 17.88 -10.86 30.88
CA GLU A 155 16.84 -10.70 31.87
C GLU A 155 15.46 -11.12 31.34
N TYR A 156 14.66 -11.71 32.21
CA TYR A 156 13.36 -12.26 31.90
C TYR A 156 12.35 -12.04 33.02
N PHE A 157 11.07 -12.08 32.66
CA PHE A 157 9.93 -11.83 33.53
C PHE A 157 8.90 -12.94 33.32
N ILE A 158 8.75 -13.81 34.32
CA ILE A 158 7.67 -14.81 34.37
C ILE A 158 6.45 -14.14 34.95
N VAL A 159 5.35 -14.10 34.20
CA VAL A 159 4.12 -13.38 34.54
C VAL A 159 3.00 -14.39 34.75
N GLN A 160 2.52 -14.52 35.98
CA GLN A 160 1.34 -15.30 36.32
C GLN A 160 0.13 -14.36 36.40
N LYS A 161 -0.87 -14.62 35.56
CA LYS A 161 -2.09 -13.80 35.46
C LYS A 161 -3.23 -14.34 36.30
N LEU A 162 -3.21 -15.63 36.61
CA LEU A 162 -4.26 -16.29 37.38
C LEU A 162 -3.75 -16.65 38.77
N ASP A 163 -4.66 -16.62 39.74
CA ASP A 163 -4.42 -17.04 41.10
C ASP A 163 -4.10 -18.55 41.12
N PRO A 164 -2.94 -18.97 41.68
CA PRO A 164 -2.50 -20.36 41.65
C PRO A 164 -3.46 -21.36 42.29
N LYS A 165 -4.31 -20.93 43.24
CA LYS A 165 -5.23 -21.81 43.98
C LYS A 165 -6.60 -21.89 43.32
N THR A 166 -7.08 -20.78 42.80
CA THR A 166 -8.47 -20.65 42.34
C THR A 166 -8.63 -20.63 40.83
N GLY A 167 -7.55 -20.35 40.08
CA GLY A 167 -7.59 -20.20 38.62
C GLY A 167 -8.31 -18.94 38.12
N LYS A 168 -8.68 -18.02 39.04
CA LYS A 168 -9.31 -16.74 38.70
C LYS A 168 -8.26 -15.70 38.31
N LEU A 169 -8.65 -14.74 37.47
CA LEU A 169 -7.78 -13.62 37.08
C LEU A 169 -7.38 -12.80 38.32
N LEU A 170 -6.08 -12.55 38.48
CA LEU A 170 -5.55 -11.66 39.49
C LEU A 170 -5.82 -10.21 39.11
N GLU A 171 -6.09 -9.37 40.10
CA GLU A 171 -6.18 -7.91 39.90
C GLU A 171 -4.85 -7.32 39.42
N LYS A 172 -3.74 -7.83 39.98
CA LYS A 172 -2.38 -7.55 39.54
C LYS A 172 -1.65 -8.86 39.26
N PRO A 173 -1.11 -9.08 38.05
CA PRO A 173 -0.30 -10.27 37.76
C PRO A 173 0.91 -10.37 38.69
N LEU A 174 1.27 -11.60 39.07
CA LEU A 174 2.50 -11.86 39.83
C LEU A 174 3.67 -12.00 38.85
N VAL A 175 4.74 -11.25 39.08
CA VAL A 175 5.92 -11.21 38.20
C VAL A 175 7.16 -11.71 38.93
N THR A 176 7.76 -12.79 38.43
CA THR A 176 9.08 -13.25 38.88
C THR A 176 10.13 -12.82 37.86
N ARG A 177 10.98 -11.87 38.25
CA ARG A 177 12.15 -11.46 37.48
C ARG A 177 13.27 -12.50 37.65
N PHE A 178 13.92 -12.91 36.56
CA PHE A 178 15.14 -13.70 36.64
C PHE A 178 16.21 -13.24 35.65
N THR A 179 17.48 -13.40 36.01
CA THR A 179 18.62 -13.01 35.15
C THR A 179 19.50 -14.20 34.84
N VAL A 180 20.08 -14.21 33.64
CA VAL A 180 20.94 -15.27 33.13
C VAL A 180 22.29 -14.67 32.79
N GLN A 181 23.38 -15.30 33.22
CA GLN A 181 24.72 -14.78 32.96
C GLN A 181 25.07 -14.92 31.47
N LYS A 182 25.44 -13.79 30.86
CA LYS A 182 25.95 -13.71 29.48
C LYS A 182 27.44 -13.38 29.51
N THR A 183 28.23 -14.11 28.73
CA THR A 183 29.65 -13.83 28.50
C THR A 183 29.86 -12.76 27.42
N VAL A 184 28.98 -12.72 26.42
CA VAL A 184 29.02 -11.72 25.34
C VAL A 184 28.26 -10.46 25.76
N ALA A 185 28.95 -9.32 25.77
CA ALA A 185 28.36 -8.03 26.13
C ALA A 185 27.25 -7.61 25.14
N LYS A 186 26.15 -7.05 25.67
CA LYS A 186 25.05 -6.55 24.83
C LYS A 186 25.40 -5.21 24.17
N PRO A 187 25.09 -5.01 22.88
CA PRO A 187 25.17 -3.72 22.24
C PRO A 187 24.25 -2.68 22.91
N VAL A 188 24.79 -1.49 23.15
CA VAL A 188 24.01 -0.29 23.52
C VAL A 188 23.89 0.56 22.27
N VAL A 189 22.66 0.72 21.80
CA VAL A 189 22.37 1.28 20.48
C VAL A 189 21.81 2.68 20.60
N SER A 190 22.36 3.62 19.83
CA SER A 190 21.77 4.92 19.59
C SER A 190 21.13 4.97 18.20
N PHE A 191 19.98 5.62 18.09
CA PHE A 191 19.27 5.81 16.83
C PHE A 191 19.19 7.30 16.46
N SER A 192 19.52 7.64 15.22
CA SER A 192 19.38 8.99 14.64
C SER A 192 18.80 8.92 13.23
N ILE A 193 18.39 10.05 12.68
CA ILE A 193 17.91 10.18 11.30
C ILE A 193 18.69 11.31 10.64
N ASP A 194 19.13 11.10 9.40
CA ASP A 194 19.84 12.12 8.62
C ASP A 194 18.90 13.01 7.80
N ASP A 195 19.47 13.99 7.11
CA ASP A 195 18.74 14.97 6.28
C ASP A 195 18.01 14.32 5.08
N SER A 196 18.26 13.05 4.80
CA SER A 196 17.59 12.26 3.75
C SER A 196 16.51 11.33 4.31
N GLY A 197 16.20 11.42 5.61
CA GLY A 197 15.20 10.59 6.25
C GLY A 197 15.62 9.12 6.39
N VAL A 198 16.93 8.83 6.31
CA VAL A 198 17.49 7.50 6.55
C VAL A 198 17.80 7.37 8.03
N GLY A 199 17.34 6.28 8.65
CA GLY A 199 17.63 5.98 10.04
C GLY A 199 19.00 5.32 10.20
N HIS A 200 19.72 5.70 11.24
CA HIS A 200 21.07 5.21 11.56
C HIS A 200 21.06 4.56 12.94
N PHE A 201 21.46 3.30 12.99
CA PHE A 201 21.71 2.55 14.22
C PHE A 201 23.22 2.55 14.46
N LEU A 202 23.67 3.05 15.60
CA LEU A 202 25.08 3.07 15.97
C LEU A 202 25.30 2.44 17.34
N TRP A 203 26.39 1.71 17.51
CA TRP A 203 26.79 1.12 18.79
C TRP A 203 28.31 1.08 18.93
N LYS A 204 28.80 0.74 20.13
CA LYS A 204 30.23 0.51 20.35
C LYS A 204 30.61 -0.93 19.95
N PRO A 205 31.86 -1.17 19.48
CA PRO A 205 32.33 -2.52 19.20
C PRO A 205 32.16 -3.45 20.41
N VAL A 206 31.61 -4.64 20.17
CA VAL A 206 31.56 -5.73 21.15
C VAL A 206 32.80 -6.62 20.96
N ALA A 207 33.48 -6.95 22.05
CA ALA A 207 34.70 -7.77 22.01
C ALA A 207 34.43 -9.11 21.31
N ASN A 208 35.33 -9.52 20.42
CA ASN A 208 35.27 -10.76 19.63
C ASN A 208 34.03 -10.92 18.74
N ALA A 209 33.24 -9.85 18.53
CA ALA A 209 32.12 -9.89 17.60
C ALA A 209 32.61 -9.88 16.15
N SER A 210 32.19 -10.87 15.37
CA SER A 210 32.50 -10.98 13.94
C SER A 210 31.44 -10.31 13.07
N LYS A 211 30.20 -10.20 13.57
CA LYS A 211 29.08 -9.50 12.90
C LYS A 211 27.99 -9.13 13.90
N TYR A 212 27.04 -8.33 13.43
CA TYR A 212 25.87 -7.86 14.17
C TYR A 212 24.59 -8.10 13.36
N TYR A 213 23.53 -8.49 14.05
CA TYR A 213 22.20 -8.69 13.50
C TYR A 213 21.26 -7.59 13.99
N ILE A 214 20.62 -6.90 13.05
CA ILE A 214 19.58 -5.93 13.35
C ILE A 214 18.26 -6.69 13.33
N ILE A 215 17.57 -6.71 14.47
CA ILE A 215 16.35 -7.50 14.64
C ILE A 215 15.13 -6.62 14.84
N ALA A 216 13.99 -7.15 14.41
CA ALA A 216 12.66 -6.64 14.71
C ALA A 216 11.80 -7.76 15.29
N MET A 217 11.05 -7.44 16.33
CA MET A 217 10.11 -8.33 16.99
C MET A 217 8.74 -7.66 17.02
N LYS A 218 7.70 -8.43 16.69
CA LYS A 218 6.33 -7.95 16.77
C LYS A 218 5.80 -8.16 18.20
N GLU A 219 5.21 -7.12 18.78
CA GLU A 219 4.62 -7.20 20.12
C GLU A 219 3.57 -8.34 20.19
N GLY A 220 3.63 -9.13 21.26
CA GLY A 220 2.75 -10.29 21.47
C GLY A 220 3.00 -11.54 20.62
N ALA A 221 3.88 -11.47 19.61
CA ALA A 221 4.30 -12.61 18.78
C ALA A 221 5.57 -13.30 19.34
N LEU A 222 5.77 -14.57 18.98
CA LEU A 222 6.95 -15.35 19.38
C LEU A 222 8.13 -15.25 18.38
N GLY A 223 7.90 -14.68 17.20
CA GLY A 223 8.87 -14.65 16.10
C GLY A 223 9.78 -13.42 16.10
N THR A 224 11.05 -13.61 15.72
CA THR A 224 12.03 -12.54 15.48
C THR A 224 12.41 -12.51 14.00
N ARG A 225 12.50 -11.32 13.41
CA ARG A 225 12.95 -11.08 12.03
C ARG A 225 14.31 -10.40 12.05
N ILE A 226 15.23 -10.84 11.20
CA ILE A 226 16.48 -10.11 10.92
C ILE A 226 16.20 -9.12 9.80
N LEU A 227 16.37 -7.83 10.07
CA LEU A 227 16.24 -6.74 9.09
C LEU A 227 17.49 -6.58 8.24
N GLY A 228 18.64 -6.87 8.83
CA GLY A 228 19.94 -6.71 8.20
C GLY A 228 21.06 -7.27 9.06
N THR A 229 22.20 -7.47 8.42
CA THR A 229 23.43 -8.01 9.02
C THR A 229 24.59 -7.13 8.58
N THR A 230 25.47 -6.77 9.52
CA THR A 230 26.64 -5.92 9.25
C THR A 230 27.85 -6.39 10.05
N THR A 231 29.04 -6.19 9.51
CA THR A 231 30.31 -6.38 10.25
C THR A 231 30.77 -5.08 10.92
N LYS A 232 30.14 -3.95 10.58
CA LYS A 232 30.43 -2.65 11.16
C LYS A 232 29.65 -2.44 12.45
N THR A 233 29.97 -1.38 13.18
CA THR A 233 29.22 -0.92 14.36
C THR A 233 28.18 0.14 14.02
N GLU A 234 27.75 0.15 12.77
CA GLU A 234 26.72 1.02 12.21
C GLU A 234 25.86 0.21 11.23
N TRP A 235 24.59 0.58 11.13
CA TRP A 235 23.67 0.06 10.12
C TRP A 235 22.62 1.12 9.78
N THR A 236 22.25 1.23 8.51
CA THR A 236 21.24 2.21 8.07
C THR A 236 20.01 1.52 7.51
N THR A 237 18.85 2.18 7.65
CA THR A 237 17.58 1.67 7.13
C THR A 237 17.56 1.51 5.61
N ALA A 238 18.49 2.18 4.90
CA ALA A 238 18.61 2.13 3.45
C ALA A 238 19.37 0.90 2.93
N GLU A 239 20.28 0.29 3.71
CA GLU A 239 21.17 -0.79 3.22
C GLU A 239 20.41 -1.99 2.66
N GLN A 240 19.30 -2.37 3.30
CA GLN A 240 18.52 -3.55 2.94
C GLN A 240 17.15 -3.21 2.32
N ASP A 241 16.87 -1.93 2.10
CA ASP A 241 15.67 -1.50 1.38
C ASP A 241 15.84 -1.73 -0.13
N THR A 242 15.58 -2.97 -0.56
CA THR A 242 15.76 -3.36 -1.97
C THR A 242 14.92 -2.55 -2.96
N ILE A 243 13.80 -1.98 -2.52
CA ILE A 243 12.96 -1.12 -3.37
C ILE A 243 13.67 0.20 -3.56
N LEU A 244 14.07 0.85 -2.46
CA LEU A 244 14.84 2.08 -2.50
C LEU A 244 16.10 1.91 -3.36
N GLN A 245 16.90 0.85 -3.11
CA GLN A 245 18.13 0.59 -3.85
C GLN A 245 17.92 0.48 -5.37
N ARG A 246 16.81 -0.13 -5.82
CA ARG A 246 16.44 -0.19 -7.25
C ARG A 246 15.96 1.14 -7.83
N GLN A 247 15.53 2.06 -6.97
CA GLN A 247 15.03 3.37 -7.34
C GLN A 247 16.11 4.47 -7.29
N LEU A 248 17.20 4.29 -6.53
CA LEU A 248 18.24 5.32 -6.35
C LEU A 248 18.86 5.79 -7.68
N SER A 249 18.95 4.92 -8.68
CA SER A 249 19.47 5.25 -10.01
C SER A 249 18.43 5.89 -10.94
N ARG A 250 17.19 6.07 -10.50
CA ARG A 250 16.10 6.63 -11.30
C ARG A 250 15.93 8.13 -11.01
N ASP A 251 15.28 8.80 -11.93
CA ASP A 251 14.86 10.20 -11.76
C ASP A 251 13.71 10.35 -10.74
N THR A 252 13.03 9.24 -10.43
CA THR A 252 11.93 9.19 -9.46
C THR A 252 12.24 8.18 -8.37
N VAL A 253 12.03 8.59 -7.11
CA VAL A 253 12.08 7.71 -5.93
C VAL A 253 10.77 7.91 -5.19
N THR A 254 10.00 6.84 -5.04
CA THR A 254 8.64 6.90 -4.51
C THR A 254 8.52 6.27 -3.14
N THR A 255 9.50 5.48 -2.71
CA THR A 255 9.44 4.77 -1.44
C THR A 255 10.81 4.65 -0.79
N GLN A 256 10.87 4.75 0.53
CA GLN A 256 12.03 4.43 1.36
C GLN A 256 11.59 3.84 2.71
N ASN A 257 12.53 3.32 3.49
CA ASN A 257 12.30 2.76 4.83
C ASN A 257 11.21 1.67 4.89
N ILE A 258 10.98 0.91 3.80
CA ILE A 258 9.87 -0.04 3.73
C ILE A 258 9.93 -1.13 4.81
N LEU A 259 11.14 -1.49 5.26
CA LEU A 259 11.35 -2.51 6.29
C LEU A 259 10.79 -2.12 7.67
N PHE A 260 10.55 -0.81 7.88
CA PHE A 260 10.01 -0.20 9.09
C PHE A 260 8.53 0.14 8.96
N LYS A 261 7.91 -0.09 7.80
CA LYS A 261 6.47 0.11 7.62
C LYS A 261 5.69 -0.81 8.58
N ASN A 262 4.95 -0.21 9.50
CA ASN A 262 4.27 -0.94 10.56
C ASN A 262 2.77 -1.21 10.28
N PHE A 263 2.26 -0.69 9.17
CA PHE A 263 0.84 -0.74 8.81
C PHE A 263 0.57 -1.52 7.53
N ASN A 264 -0.64 -2.04 7.37
CA ASN A 264 -1.12 -2.56 6.10
C ASN A 264 -1.80 -1.51 5.23
N TYR A 265 -2.51 -0.55 5.83
CA TYR A 265 -3.12 0.62 5.19
C TYR A 265 -2.77 1.88 5.99
N SER A 266 -2.27 2.90 5.31
CA SER A 266 -1.90 4.19 5.89
C SER A 266 -3.13 5.03 6.21
N GLU A 267 -2.96 6.11 6.98
CA GLU A 267 -4.02 7.11 7.14
C GLU A 267 -4.41 7.69 5.78
N ASP A 268 -3.45 7.88 4.88
CA ASP A 268 -3.73 8.35 3.52
C ASP A 268 -4.55 7.35 2.69
N ASP A 269 -4.29 6.05 2.82
CA ASP A 269 -5.12 5.01 2.19
C ASP A 269 -6.54 5.01 2.75
N LEU A 270 -6.67 5.25 4.06
CA LEU A 270 -7.96 5.32 4.73
C LEU A 270 -8.72 6.63 4.45
N ARG A 271 -8.01 7.70 4.06
CA ARG A 271 -8.63 8.94 3.57
C ARG A 271 -9.34 8.74 2.24
N ASP A 272 -9.01 7.66 1.50
CA ASP A 272 -9.79 7.25 0.33
C ASP A 272 -11.13 6.67 0.79
N THR A 273 -12.08 7.58 0.99
CA THR A 273 -13.49 7.33 1.32
C THR A 273 -14.14 6.24 0.48
N LYS A 274 -13.58 6.02 -0.71
CA LYS A 274 -13.86 4.97 -1.70
C LYS A 274 -13.83 3.53 -1.15
N ASN A 275 -13.18 3.30 -0.01
CA ASN A 275 -12.75 1.98 0.41
C ASN A 275 -13.00 1.70 1.92
N THR A 276 -14.27 1.53 2.30
CA THR A 276 -14.68 1.14 3.67
C THR A 276 -14.06 -0.18 4.15
N VAL A 277 -13.72 -1.08 3.23
CA VAL A 277 -13.02 -2.35 3.50
C VAL A 277 -11.63 -2.13 4.11
N LEU A 278 -10.96 -1.03 3.75
CA LEU A 278 -9.62 -0.74 4.24
C LEU A 278 -9.64 -0.26 5.70
N ALA A 279 -10.63 0.55 6.06
CA ALA A 279 -10.77 1.06 7.43
C ALA A 279 -10.98 -0.08 8.44
N VAL A 280 -11.87 -1.04 8.15
CA VAL A 280 -12.09 -2.22 9.00
C VAL A 280 -10.88 -3.15 9.03
N LYS A 281 -10.04 -3.12 7.99
CA LYS A 281 -8.84 -3.94 7.89
C LYS A 281 -7.58 -3.25 8.40
N GLN A 282 -7.61 -1.98 8.81
CA GLN A 282 -6.40 -1.29 9.24
C GLN A 282 -5.79 -2.00 10.46
N ARG A 283 -4.52 -2.33 10.34
CA ARG A 283 -3.73 -3.00 11.37
C ARG A 283 -2.40 -2.29 11.48
N ILE A 284 -2.19 -1.65 12.62
CA ILE A 284 -0.89 -1.15 13.04
C ILE A 284 -0.21 -2.26 13.84
N THR A 285 1.01 -2.61 13.44
CA THR A 285 1.85 -3.60 14.10
C THR A 285 2.85 -2.89 14.99
N LYS A 286 2.74 -3.06 16.30
CA LYS A 286 3.77 -2.56 17.22
C LYS A 286 5.02 -3.43 17.13
N ASN A 287 6.17 -2.80 16.89
CA ASN A 287 7.45 -3.47 16.78
C ASN A 287 8.40 -3.01 17.89
N THR A 288 9.34 -3.88 18.24
CA THR A 288 10.55 -3.54 18.99
C THR A 288 11.76 -3.92 18.17
N TYR A 289 12.77 -3.06 18.19
CA TYR A 289 14.03 -3.25 17.48
C TYR A 289 15.18 -3.50 18.44
N GLY A 290 16.25 -4.11 17.94
CA GLY A 290 17.47 -4.35 18.72
C GLY A 290 18.64 -4.76 17.84
N VAL A 291 19.82 -4.81 18.45
CA VAL A 291 21.05 -5.29 17.80
C VAL A 291 21.65 -6.40 18.65
N ILE A 292 21.96 -7.52 18.00
CA ILE A 292 22.62 -8.68 18.61
C ILE A 292 24.02 -8.81 18.01
N ALA A 293 25.05 -8.90 18.85
CA ALA A 293 26.40 -9.22 18.45
C ALA A 293 26.58 -10.74 18.34
N ALA A 294 27.29 -11.20 17.32
CA ALA A 294 27.63 -12.61 17.13
C ALA A 294 29.13 -12.82 17.26
N THR A 295 29.51 -13.79 18.09
CA THR A 295 30.90 -14.20 18.37
C THR A 295 31.05 -15.69 18.13
N ASN A 296 32.27 -16.21 18.19
CA ASN A 296 32.50 -17.66 18.18
C ASN A 296 31.88 -18.38 19.40
N ASP A 297 31.74 -17.67 20.52
CA ASP A 297 31.19 -18.19 21.78
C ASP A 297 29.65 -18.08 21.85
N GLY A 298 29.01 -17.60 20.78
CA GLY A 298 27.57 -17.41 20.67
C GLY A 298 27.17 -15.94 20.49
N THR A 299 25.90 -15.66 20.77
CA THR A 299 25.29 -14.34 20.57
C THR A 299 25.18 -13.54 21.87
N SER A 300 25.11 -12.22 21.78
CA SER A 300 24.76 -11.35 22.90
C SER A 300 23.25 -11.36 23.20
N ALA A 301 22.85 -10.78 24.34
CA ALA A 301 21.49 -10.22 24.49
C ALA A 301 21.39 -8.90 23.69
N PHE A 302 20.23 -8.24 23.73
CA PHE A 302 20.01 -6.95 23.05
C PHE A 302 19.37 -5.92 23.98
N THR A 303 19.47 -4.64 23.60
CA THR A 303 18.71 -3.55 24.22
C THR A 303 17.48 -3.28 23.35
N ALA A 304 16.29 -3.36 23.93
CA ALA A 304 15.03 -3.07 23.25
C ALA A 304 14.90 -1.59 22.89
N ILE A 305 14.49 -1.30 21.66
CA ILE A 305 14.14 0.04 21.18
C ILE A 305 12.69 0.02 20.70
N GLU A 306 11.81 0.71 21.41
CA GLU A 306 10.39 0.81 21.06
C GLU A 306 10.19 1.38 19.63
N GLY A 307 9.36 0.71 18.85
CA GLY A 307 9.12 1.08 17.44
C GLY A 307 8.54 2.48 17.27
N ASP A 308 7.65 2.92 18.15
CA ASP A 308 7.05 4.26 18.11
C ASP A 308 8.09 5.40 18.22
N LYS A 309 9.29 5.13 18.73
CA LYS A 309 10.40 6.09 18.79
C LYS A 309 11.17 6.20 17.47
N ILE A 310 10.96 5.25 16.55
CA ILE A 310 11.61 5.12 15.26
C ILE A 310 10.62 5.39 14.11
N GLU A 311 9.55 4.59 14.02
CA GLU A 311 8.67 4.47 12.85
C GLU A 311 7.99 5.82 12.50
N LYS A 312 7.50 6.56 13.51
CA LYS A 312 6.84 7.87 13.29
C LYS A 312 7.74 8.96 12.70
N ARG A 313 9.06 8.75 12.77
CA ARG A 313 10.06 9.73 12.30
C ARG A 313 10.66 9.33 10.96
N LEU A 314 10.41 8.11 10.48
CA LEU A 314 10.92 7.62 9.21
C LEU A 314 9.88 7.87 8.10
N PRO A 315 10.20 8.66 7.07
CA PRO A 315 9.32 8.80 5.90
C PRO A 315 9.25 7.47 5.14
N TYR A 316 8.07 7.14 4.61
CA TYR A 316 7.85 5.91 3.85
C TYR A 316 7.58 6.20 2.38
N THR A 317 6.55 6.98 2.05
CA THR A 317 6.15 7.25 0.66
C THR A 317 5.35 8.55 0.56
N THR A 318 5.16 9.06 -0.66
CA THR A 318 4.26 10.19 -0.91
C THR A 318 2.81 9.78 -0.63
N ALA A 319 2.07 10.61 0.13
CA ALA A 319 0.66 10.38 0.44
C ALA A 319 -0.20 10.70 -0.81
N TYR A 320 -0.48 9.68 -1.62
CA TYR A 320 -1.07 9.84 -2.95
C TYR A 320 -2.44 10.55 -2.93
N ASN A 321 -3.32 10.18 -1.99
CA ASN A 321 -4.67 10.74 -1.93
C ASN A 321 -4.64 12.21 -1.50
N ALA A 322 -3.84 12.53 -0.48
CA ALA A 322 -3.58 13.90 -0.04
C ALA A 322 -2.93 14.75 -1.16
N VAL A 323 -1.94 14.22 -1.89
CA VAL A 323 -1.33 14.94 -3.04
C VAL A 323 -2.38 15.27 -4.10
N LYS A 324 -3.29 14.33 -4.39
CA LYS A 324 -4.35 14.51 -5.39
C LYS A 324 -5.36 15.57 -4.96
N GLU A 325 -5.75 15.58 -3.68
CA GLU A 325 -6.63 16.60 -3.09
C GLU A 325 -6.04 18.00 -3.23
N LEU A 326 -4.75 18.15 -2.92
CA LEU A 326 -4.01 19.41 -3.08
C LEU A 326 -3.74 19.79 -4.54
N LYS A 327 -4.17 18.96 -5.50
CA LYS A 327 -3.85 19.09 -6.94
C LYS A 327 -2.35 19.22 -7.20
N ALA A 328 -1.53 18.68 -6.30
CA ALA A 328 -0.08 18.77 -6.29
C ALA A 328 0.58 17.67 -7.14
N ASN A 329 -0.20 16.73 -7.66
CA ASN A 329 0.25 15.67 -8.56
C ASN A 329 0.75 16.24 -9.89
N VAL A 330 1.73 15.56 -10.48
CA VAL A 330 2.44 15.98 -11.70
C VAL A 330 1.55 16.24 -12.91
N SER A 331 0.36 15.64 -12.98
CA SER A 331 -0.58 15.85 -14.07
C SER A 331 -1.38 17.15 -13.97
N ASN A 332 -1.48 17.75 -12.77
CA ASN A 332 -2.26 18.97 -12.51
C ASN A 332 -1.42 20.25 -12.54
N VAL A 333 -0.10 20.15 -12.34
CA VAL A 333 0.83 21.28 -12.38
C VAL A 333 1.31 21.52 -13.82
N LYS A 334 0.94 22.65 -14.42
CA LYS A 334 1.21 22.98 -15.83
C LYS A 334 2.07 24.24 -16.01
N THR A 335 2.12 25.08 -14.99
CA THR A 335 2.87 26.35 -14.92
C THR A 335 3.83 26.33 -13.71
N PHE A 336 4.84 27.21 -13.72
CA PHE A 336 5.79 27.32 -12.62
C PHE A 336 5.14 27.69 -11.28
N ASP A 337 4.15 28.59 -11.27
CA ASP A 337 3.51 29.04 -10.02
C ASP A 337 2.63 27.96 -9.37
N GLU A 338 2.13 27.00 -10.15
CA GLU A 338 1.35 25.84 -9.67
C GLU A 338 2.20 24.77 -8.98
N ILE A 339 3.54 24.83 -9.09
CA ILE A 339 4.42 23.93 -8.35
C ILE A 339 4.14 24.12 -6.85
N PRO A 340 3.84 23.07 -6.08
CA PRO A 340 3.52 23.22 -4.66
C PRO A 340 4.76 23.59 -3.84
N ILE A 341 4.55 24.10 -2.63
CA ILE A 341 5.64 24.41 -1.69
C ILE A 341 6.01 23.16 -0.87
N GLN A 342 5.00 22.34 -0.55
CA GLN A 342 5.11 21.14 0.28
C GLN A 342 4.34 19.98 -0.35
N LEU A 343 4.75 18.76 -0.04
CA LEU A 343 4.01 17.54 -0.35
C LEU A 343 3.67 16.78 0.94
N PRO A 344 2.48 16.17 1.02
CA PRO A 344 2.13 15.26 2.09
C PRO A 344 2.84 13.92 1.91
N ILE A 345 3.46 13.45 2.99
CA ILE A 345 4.29 12.25 3.08
C ILE A 345 3.70 11.33 4.14
N THR A 346 3.50 10.07 3.77
CA THR A 346 3.16 9.00 4.68
C THR A 346 4.41 8.53 5.41
N MET A 347 4.38 8.54 6.74
CA MET A 347 5.42 8.06 7.62
C MET A 347 5.30 6.55 7.83
N ALA A 348 6.35 5.89 8.32
CA ALA A 348 6.37 4.44 8.49
C ALA A 348 5.40 3.93 9.58
N ASP A 349 4.84 4.84 10.39
CA ASP A 349 3.82 4.57 11.42
C ASP A 349 2.36 4.76 10.95
N SER A 350 2.14 5.03 9.66
CA SER A 350 0.83 5.32 9.02
C SER A 350 0.45 6.81 8.97
N SER A 351 1.06 7.67 9.79
CA SER A 351 0.68 9.09 9.85
C SER A 351 1.04 9.85 8.56
N THR A 352 0.33 10.95 8.29
CA THR A 352 0.63 11.84 7.16
C THR A 352 1.11 13.21 7.63
N VAL A 353 2.29 13.62 7.16
CA VAL A 353 2.95 14.89 7.50
C VAL A 353 3.25 15.71 6.25
N LEU A 354 3.36 17.03 6.36
CA LEU A 354 3.81 17.88 5.24
C LEU A 354 5.33 18.02 5.25
N ARG A 355 5.95 17.98 4.08
CA ARG A 355 7.38 18.20 3.88
C ARG A 355 7.61 19.14 2.71
N ALA A 356 8.55 20.07 2.84
CA ALA A 356 8.88 21.01 1.77
C ALA A 356 9.44 20.30 0.54
N ILE A 357 9.21 20.87 -0.64
CA ILE A 357 9.90 20.44 -1.85
C ILE A 357 11.05 21.38 -2.19
N VAL A 358 12.19 20.79 -2.53
CA VAL A 358 13.41 21.47 -2.96
C VAL A 358 13.57 21.22 -4.44
N LEU A 359 13.52 22.28 -5.25
CA LEU A 359 13.69 22.19 -6.70
C LEU A 359 15.16 22.06 -7.07
N ASP A 360 15.47 21.14 -7.98
CA ASP A 360 16.81 21.00 -8.56
C ASP A 360 16.96 21.93 -9.76
N VAL A 361 17.31 23.19 -9.45
CA VAL A 361 17.51 24.27 -10.44
C VAL A 361 18.66 23.99 -11.42
N ASN A 362 19.56 23.06 -11.11
CA ASN A 362 20.75 22.78 -11.90
C ASN A 362 20.52 21.69 -12.94
N ASN A 363 19.63 20.73 -12.66
CA ASN A 363 19.38 19.56 -13.52
C ASN A 363 18.06 19.64 -14.32
N LEU A 364 17.69 20.84 -14.76
CA LEU A 364 16.51 21.05 -15.62
C LEU A 364 16.65 20.32 -16.96
N LYS A 365 15.59 19.61 -17.39
CA LYS A 365 15.57 18.87 -18.66
C LYS A 365 14.56 19.48 -19.62
N LYS A 366 14.82 19.37 -20.93
CA LYS A 366 13.80 19.63 -21.96
C LYS A 366 13.05 18.34 -22.25
N GLY A 367 11.73 18.45 -22.34
CA GLY A 367 10.84 17.37 -22.79
C GLY A 367 9.94 17.84 -23.93
N GLN A 368 9.06 16.98 -24.39
CA GLN A 368 8.07 17.28 -25.42
C GLN A 368 6.72 16.64 -25.10
N ILE A 369 5.64 17.26 -25.60
CA ILE A 369 4.29 16.69 -25.65
C ILE A 369 3.74 16.84 -27.07
N ILE A 370 2.85 15.94 -27.48
CA ILE A 370 2.18 16.00 -28.77
C ILE A 370 0.71 16.36 -28.53
N ARG A 371 0.19 17.34 -29.28
CA ARG A 371 -1.24 17.62 -29.39
C ARG A 371 -1.68 17.39 -30.82
N ALA A 372 -2.94 17.03 -31.03
CA ALA A 372 -3.50 16.79 -32.34
C ALA A 372 -4.98 17.19 -32.35
N ASP A 373 -5.56 17.31 -33.54
CA ASP A 373 -6.97 17.57 -33.77
C ASP A 373 -7.69 16.33 -34.32
N LYS A 374 -9.01 16.43 -34.44
CA LYS A 374 -9.84 15.48 -35.18
C LYS A 374 -10.41 16.21 -36.41
N ASP A 375 -10.22 15.66 -37.60
CA ASP A 375 -10.80 16.20 -38.84
C ASP A 375 -12.30 15.86 -38.98
N ASP A 376 -12.95 16.43 -39.99
CA ASP A 376 -14.38 16.23 -40.29
C ASP A 376 -14.75 14.77 -40.60
N ASN A 377 -13.78 13.95 -41.02
CA ASN A 377 -13.95 12.52 -41.28
C ASN A 377 -13.68 11.66 -40.03
N GLY A 378 -13.37 12.32 -38.93
CA GLY A 378 -13.10 11.73 -37.66
C GLY A 378 -11.75 11.06 -37.50
N LYS A 379 -10.76 11.43 -38.32
CA LYS A 379 -9.37 10.98 -38.20
C LYS A 379 -8.54 11.96 -37.40
N ILE A 380 -7.46 11.47 -36.77
CA ILE A 380 -6.49 12.34 -36.11
C ILE A 380 -5.73 13.15 -37.17
N SER A 381 -5.67 14.47 -36.99
CA SER A 381 -5.01 15.42 -37.88
C SER A 381 -4.17 16.43 -37.09
N ASN A 382 -3.41 17.30 -37.77
CA ASN A 382 -2.67 18.43 -37.16
C ASN A 382 -1.78 18.08 -35.96
N ARG A 383 -1.01 16.97 -36.01
CA ARG A 383 -0.06 16.65 -34.93
C ARG A 383 0.99 17.75 -34.78
N GLN A 384 1.03 18.37 -33.61
CA GLN A 384 1.98 19.40 -33.23
C GLN A 384 2.74 18.99 -31.98
N THR A 385 4.06 19.15 -32.02
CA THR A 385 4.95 18.87 -30.90
C THR A 385 5.27 20.18 -30.17
N PHE A 386 5.01 20.21 -28.86
CA PHE A 386 5.31 21.34 -27.99
C PHE A 386 6.45 20.98 -27.04
N ALA A 387 7.38 21.90 -26.84
CA ALA A 387 8.41 21.75 -25.82
C ALA A 387 7.80 21.82 -24.41
N THR A 388 8.43 21.14 -23.45
CA THR A 388 8.11 21.25 -22.01
C THR A 388 9.38 21.43 -21.20
N CYS A 389 9.31 22.17 -20.10
CA CYS A 389 10.39 22.25 -19.12
C CYS A 389 10.13 21.20 -18.02
N ILE A 390 11.08 20.30 -17.81
CA ILE A 390 11.05 19.31 -16.74
C ILE A 390 11.86 19.85 -15.57
N VAL A 391 11.19 19.99 -14.42
CA VAL A 391 11.75 20.55 -13.17
C VAL A 391 11.83 19.42 -12.14
N PRO A 392 13.01 18.84 -11.90
CA PRO A 392 13.19 17.84 -10.85
C PRO A 392 13.08 18.47 -9.46
N TYR A 393 12.64 17.68 -8.49
CA TYR A 393 12.56 18.08 -7.09
C TYR A 393 12.87 16.91 -6.16
N VAL A 394 13.32 17.22 -4.96
CA VAL A 394 13.43 16.30 -3.83
C VAL A 394 12.51 16.79 -2.72
N VAL A 395 11.89 15.88 -1.98
CA VAL A 395 11.14 16.22 -0.77
C VAL A 395 12.11 16.25 0.41
N GLU A 396 12.17 17.38 1.09
CA GLU A 396 13.09 17.61 2.21
C GLU A 396 12.91 16.58 3.33
N GLY A 397 14.04 16.17 3.94
CA GLY A 397 14.03 15.15 4.99
C GLY A 397 13.75 13.75 4.46
N THR A 398 13.85 13.54 3.13
CA THR A 398 13.58 12.27 2.46
C THR A 398 14.52 12.06 1.26
N MET A 399 14.57 10.84 0.75
CA MET A 399 15.13 10.44 -0.55
C MET A 399 14.08 10.50 -1.67
N LEU A 400 12.82 10.84 -1.35
CA LEU A 400 11.72 10.90 -2.30
C LEU A 400 11.95 12.06 -3.27
N LYS A 401 11.89 11.77 -4.56
CA LYS A 401 12.14 12.76 -5.62
C LYS A 401 11.26 12.48 -6.83
N GLY A 402 10.94 13.55 -7.56
CA GLY A 402 10.09 13.50 -8.74
C GLY A 402 10.38 14.63 -9.71
N GLU A 403 9.54 14.74 -10.74
CA GLU A 403 9.71 15.76 -11.78
C GLU A 403 8.35 16.38 -12.12
N TYR A 404 8.29 17.72 -12.15
CA TYR A 404 7.17 18.45 -12.73
C TYR A 404 7.40 18.74 -14.20
N ARG A 405 6.39 18.53 -15.03
CA ARG A 405 6.43 18.86 -16.47
C ARG A 405 5.63 20.12 -16.73
N ILE A 406 6.34 21.21 -16.97
CA ILE A 406 5.77 22.54 -17.22
C ILE A 406 5.55 22.72 -18.71
N GLU A 407 4.29 22.89 -19.10
CA GLU A 407 3.87 22.98 -20.50
C GLU A 407 3.86 24.43 -21.01
N LYS A 408 3.64 25.39 -20.11
CA LYS A 408 3.58 26.83 -20.44
C LYS A 408 4.81 27.51 -19.85
N PHE A 409 5.84 27.71 -20.67
CA PHE A 409 7.06 28.38 -20.25
C PHE A 409 7.70 29.16 -21.41
N ASP A 410 8.51 30.15 -21.08
CA ASP A 410 9.34 30.87 -22.03
C ASP A 410 10.76 30.27 -22.05
N GLU A 411 11.20 29.81 -23.22
CA GLU A 411 12.50 29.15 -23.41
C GLU A 411 13.70 30.05 -23.08
N GLN A 412 13.53 31.38 -23.06
CA GLN A 412 14.60 32.32 -22.73
C GLN A 412 14.73 32.54 -21.22
N THR A 413 13.62 32.49 -20.48
CA THR A 413 13.54 32.91 -19.07
C THR A 413 13.26 31.76 -18.09
N TYR A 414 13.01 30.54 -18.56
CA TYR A 414 12.62 29.42 -17.68
C TYR A 414 13.58 29.14 -16.53
N ARG A 415 14.89 29.33 -16.72
CA ARG A 415 15.87 29.09 -15.64
C ARG A 415 15.70 30.08 -14.49
N SER A 416 15.49 31.37 -14.80
CA SER A 416 15.23 32.38 -13.78
C SER A 416 13.87 32.18 -13.12
N GLU A 417 12.86 31.71 -13.88
CA GLU A 417 11.55 31.38 -13.30
C GLU A 417 11.62 30.20 -12.32
N VAL A 418 12.32 29.11 -12.68
CA VAL A 418 12.51 28.00 -11.73
C VAL A 418 13.28 28.47 -10.49
N GLN A 419 14.28 29.33 -10.65
CA GLN A 419 15.00 29.91 -9.50
C GLN A 419 14.08 30.77 -8.62
N ARG A 420 13.18 31.57 -9.22
CA ARG A 420 12.17 32.35 -8.51
C ARG A 420 11.26 31.43 -7.68
N ILE A 421 10.78 30.33 -8.25
CA ILE A 421 9.96 29.35 -7.53
C ILE A 421 10.75 28.67 -6.41
N ALA A 422 12.01 28.30 -6.64
CA ALA A 422 12.87 27.71 -5.61
C ALA A 422 13.05 28.68 -4.42
N ASN A 423 13.27 29.97 -4.69
CA ASN A 423 13.38 30.99 -3.64
C ASN A 423 12.05 31.17 -2.89
N ARG A 424 10.92 31.22 -3.60
CA ARG A 424 9.57 31.26 -3.00
C ARG A 424 9.34 30.09 -2.05
N ASN A 425 9.70 28.87 -2.46
CA ASN A 425 9.54 27.68 -1.62
C ASN A 425 10.40 27.77 -0.35
N LYS A 426 11.65 28.20 -0.48
CA LYS A 426 12.58 28.41 0.65
C LYS A 426 12.07 29.48 1.63
N GLU A 427 11.54 30.59 1.14
CA GLU A 427 10.96 31.65 1.98
C GLU A 427 9.72 31.18 2.74
N ALA A 428 8.85 30.41 2.08
CA ALA A 428 7.66 29.86 2.71
C ALA A 428 8.03 28.87 3.84
N GLN A 429 9.02 28.02 3.61
CA GLN A 429 9.53 27.08 4.61
C GLN A 429 10.03 27.78 5.88
N ILE A 430 10.77 28.89 5.74
CA ILE A 430 11.27 29.68 6.88
C ILE A 430 10.10 30.24 7.71
N LYS A 431 8.96 30.57 7.07
CA LYS A 431 7.80 31.18 7.75
C LYS A 431 6.90 30.17 8.46
N THR A 432 6.75 28.95 7.93
CA THR A 432 5.75 27.99 8.43
C THR A 432 6.29 27.02 9.48
N GLY A 433 7.60 26.83 9.57
CA GLY A 433 8.18 25.73 10.34
C GLY A 433 7.82 24.35 9.76
N GLU A 434 8.27 23.27 10.41
CA GLU A 434 7.79 21.92 10.12
C GLU A 434 6.34 21.80 10.61
N THR A 435 5.37 21.70 9.69
CA THR A 435 3.98 21.41 10.02
C THR A 435 3.84 19.90 10.23
N ASP A 436 3.83 19.49 11.50
CA ASP A 436 3.87 18.08 11.91
C ASP A 436 2.60 17.26 11.60
N THR A 437 1.52 17.90 11.14
CA THR A 437 0.25 17.20 10.92
C THR A 437 -0.49 17.74 9.69
N TYR A 438 -0.85 16.84 8.77
CA TYR A 438 -1.76 17.15 7.68
C TYR A 438 -3.19 16.75 8.05
N THR A 439 -4.02 17.73 8.41
CA THR A 439 -5.46 17.52 8.66
C THR A 439 -6.22 17.66 7.36
N TYR A 440 -6.97 16.62 7.02
CA TYR A 440 -7.82 16.56 5.84
C TYR A 440 -8.93 17.61 5.90
N SER A 441 -9.20 18.28 4.79
CA SER A 441 -10.37 19.15 4.66
C SER A 441 -11.18 18.70 3.44
N THR A 442 -12.05 17.71 3.61
CA THR A 442 -13.22 17.67 2.72
C THR A 442 -14.06 18.88 3.04
N GLU A 443 -13.95 19.92 2.21
CA GLU A 443 -15.09 20.82 2.07
C GLU A 443 -16.29 19.96 1.72
N LYS A 444 -17.23 19.85 2.67
CA LYS A 444 -18.48 19.14 2.44
C LYS A 444 -19.17 19.80 1.27
N LYS A 445 -19.55 19.00 0.27
CA LYS A 445 -20.32 19.52 -0.85
C LYS A 445 -21.65 20.00 -0.30
N ASP A 446 -22.04 21.23 -0.64
CA ASP A 446 -23.37 21.74 -0.30
C ASP A 446 -24.42 20.93 -1.08
N LEU A 447 -25.01 19.94 -0.42
CA LEU A 447 -25.98 19.04 -1.00
C LEU A 447 -27.36 19.68 -1.16
N SER A 448 -27.62 20.84 -0.53
CA SER A 448 -28.95 21.46 -0.49
C SER A 448 -29.47 21.88 -1.87
N LYS A 449 -28.56 22.10 -2.83
CA LYS A 449 -28.86 22.54 -4.20
C LYS A 449 -28.83 21.42 -5.23
N LEU A 450 -28.55 20.18 -4.80
CA LEU A 450 -28.33 19.05 -5.70
C LEU A 450 -29.52 18.09 -5.67
N HIS A 451 -29.86 17.53 -6.83
CA HIS A 451 -30.78 16.40 -6.89
C HIS A 451 -30.05 15.13 -6.46
N ILE A 452 -30.41 14.61 -5.29
CA ILE A 452 -29.85 13.38 -4.73
C ILE A 452 -30.85 12.26 -4.89
N SER A 453 -30.48 11.23 -5.65
CA SER A 453 -31.26 10.01 -5.73
C SER A 453 -31.10 9.18 -4.47
N ARG A 454 -32.21 8.73 -3.89
CA ARG A 454 -32.26 7.93 -2.65
C ARG A 454 -32.95 6.58 -2.86
N THR A 455 -33.35 6.29 -4.08
CA THR A 455 -34.14 5.10 -4.46
C THR A 455 -33.59 4.50 -5.74
N ALA A 456 -33.80 3.21 -5.97
CA ALA A 456 -33.52 2.59 -7.26
C ALA A 456 -34.60 3.03 -8.27
N PRO A 457 -34.26 3.72 -9.36
CA PRO A 457 -35.21 4.02 -10.42
C PRO A 457 -35.59 2.76 -11.21
N SER A 458 -36.81 2.70 -11.73
CA SER A 458 -37.22 1.66 -12.67
C SER A 458 -36.69 1.99 -14.06
N VAL A 459 -35.87 1.12 -14.63
CA VAL A 459 -35.28 1.29 -15.97
C VAL A 459 -35.74 0.17 -16.91
N PRO A 460 -35.93 0.44 -18.22
CA PRO A 460 -36.46 -0.55 -19.17
C PRO A 460 -35.40 -1.56 -19.66
N TYR A 461 -34.20 -1.52 -19.09
CA TYR A 461 -33.06 -2.31 -19.54
C TYR A 461 -32.68 -3.36 -18.48
N LYS A 462 -32.24 -4.53 -18.92
CA LYS A 462 -31.76 -5.59 -18.03
C LYS A 462 -30.55 -5.09 -17.23
N ILE A 463 -30.62 -5.22 -15.91
CA ILE A 463 -29.50 -4.96 -15.01
C ILE A 463 -28.72 -6.25 -14.78
N SER A 464 -27.41 -6.19 -14.92
CA SER A 464 -26.46 -7.23 -14.52
C SER A 464 -25.70 -6.77 -13.28
N ALA A 465 -25.90 -7.47 -12.17
CA ALA A 465 -25.29 -7.16 -10.89
C ALA A 465 -25.11 -8.44 -10.05
N THR A 466 -24.06 -8.51 -9.25
CA THR A 466 -23.78 -9.63 -8.35
C THR A 466 -24.41 -9.50 -6.96
N ASN A 467 -24.87 -8.30 -6.60
CA ASN A 467 -25.47 -7.99 -5.30
C ASN A 467 -26.38 -6.75 -5.38
N SER A 468 -27.12 -6.48 -4.30
CA SER A 468 -28.09 -5.40 -4.20
C SER A 468 -27.51 -3.99 -4.30
N LEU A 469 -26.28 -3.74 -3.81
CA LEU A 469 -25.62 -2.44 -3.95
C LEU A 469 -25.25 -2.20 -5.42
N THR A 470 -24.65 -3.18 -6.11
CA THR A 470 -24.36 -3.06 -7.55
C THR A 470 -25.65 -2.84 -8.35
N GLU A 471 -26.73 -3.57 -8.03
CA GLU A 471 -28.02 -3.42 -8.71
C GLU A 471 -28.61 -2.00 -8.51
N TYR A 472 -28.59 -1.51 -7.28
CA TYR A 472 -29.02 -0.15 -6.93
C TYR A 472 -28.22 0.92 -7.67
N LEU A 473 -26.90 0.77 -7.73
CA LEU A 473 -26.02 1.69 -8.45
C LEU A 473 -26.24 1.62 -9.96
N ALA A 474 -26.35 0.43 -10.53
CA ALA A 474 -26.61 0.23 -11.96
C ALA A 474 -27.92 0.89 -12.40
N ALA A 475 -29.02 0.70 -11.66
CA ALA A 475 -30.29 1.35 -11.94
C ALA A 475 -30.15 2.88 -11.97
N ASN A 476 -29.51 3.45 -10.93
CA ASN A 476 -29.26 4.88 -10.83
C ASN A 476 -28.36 5.41 -11.95
N MET A 477 -27.35 4.65 -12.35
CA MET A 477 -26.42 5.04 -13.42
C MET A 477 -27.04 4.94 -14.82
N ILE A 478 -27.95 4.00 -15.04
CA ILE A 478 -28.70 3.88 -16.29
C ILE A 478 -29.68 5.06 -16.44
N GLU A 479 -30.40 5.42 -15.38
CA GLU A 479 -31.21 6.66 -15.35
C GLU A 479 -30.33 7.92 -15.49
N GLY A 480 -29.10 7.80 -15.00
CA GLY A 480 -28.04 8.78 -15.04
C GLY A 480 -28.18 9.87 -13.99
N ASN A 481 -28.55 9.45 -12.78
CA ASN A 481 -28.52 10.27 -11.57
C ASN A 481 -27.06 10.62 -11.23
N GLN A 482 -26.78 11.90 -11.01
CA GLN A 482 -25.41 12.37 -10.77
C GLN A 482 -24.97 12.27 -9.32
N TYR A 483 -25.91 12.25 -8.37
CA TYR A 483 -25.63 12.12 -6.94
C TYR A 483 -26.52 11.04 -6.38
N ILE A 484 -25.91 9.97 -5.88
CA ILE A 484 -26.59 8.77 -5.44
C ILE A 484 -26.28 8.59 -3.95
N ASP A 485 -27.32 8.67 -3.11
CA ASP A 485 -27.22 8.33 -1.70
C ASP A 485 -27.13 6.82 -1.54
N VAL A 486 -26.05 6.36 -0.91
CA VAL A 486 -25.81 4.93 -0.65
C VAL A 486 -25.97 4.59 0.84
N SER A 487 -26.42 5.53 1.67
CA SER A 487 -26.42 5.39 3.12
C SER A 487 -27.21 4.18 3.63
N ASN A 488 -28.33 3.86 2.99
CA ASN A 488 -29.18 2.71 3.31
C ASN A 488 -28.67 1.40 2.71
N GLN A 489 -27.86 1.46 1.66
CA GLN A 489 -27.34 0.27 0.97
C GLN A 489 -26.08 -0.27 1.65
N LEU A 490 -25.40 0.57 2.44
CA LEU A 490 -24.21 0.20 3.19
C LEU A 490 -24.51 -0.63 4.45
N SER A 491 -25.74 -0.63 4.97
CA SER A 491 -26.11 -1.54 6.07
C SER A 491 -26.23 -2.99 5.61
N ASP A 492 -26.54 -3.19 4.33
CA ASP A 492 -26.87 -4.48 3.74
C ASP A 492 -25.69 -5.09 2.96
N SER A 493 -24.61 -4.32 2.76
CA SER A 493 -23.40 -4.80 2.09
C SER A 493 -22.42 -5.40 3.10
N ASN A 494 -22.13 -6.71 2.96
CA ASN A 494 -21.21 -7.48 3.82
C ASN A 494 -19.72 -7.06 3.67
N GLY A 495 -19.42 -5.76 3.54
CA GLY A 495 -18.08 -5.24 3.27
C GLY A 495 -17.73 -5.14 1.78
N ILE A 496 -18.69 -4.77 0.93
CA ILE A 496 -18.43 -4.45 -0.50
C ILE A 496 -18.11 -2.95 -0.59
N ALA A 497 -17.01 -2.60 -1.26
CA ALA A 497 -16.64 -1.21 -1.48
C ALA A 497 -17.59 -0.54 -2.50
N VAL A 498 -17.98 0.71 -2.27
CA VAL A 498 -18.89 1.45 -3.17
C VAL A 498 -18.29 1.57 -4.58
N TYR A 499 -16.97 1.75 -4.69
CA TYR A 499 -16.32 1.79 -6.00
C TYR A 499 -16.34 0.46 -6.73
N ASP A 500 -16.08 -0.62 -6.01
CA ASP A 500 -16.08 -1.95 -6.60
C ASP A 500 -17.48 -2.28 -7.18
N ALA A 501 -18.53 -1.97 -6.40
CA ALA A 501 -19.90 -2.07 -6.88
C ALA A 501 -20.22 -1.09 -8.04
N ALA A 502 -19.68 0.12 -8.02
CA ALA A 502 -19.86 1.12 -9.09
C ALA A 502 -19.13 0.75 -10.39
N ASP A 503 -17.93 0.17 -10.28
CA ASP A 503 -17.11 -0.29 -11.40
C ASP A 503 -17.74 -1.53 -12.02
N GLU A 504 -18.22 -2.49 -11.21
CA GLU A 504 -19.04 -3.60 -11.70
C GLU A 504 -20.30 -3.09 -12.41
N ALA A 505 -21.05 -2.16 -11.79
CA ALA A 505 -22.25 -1.58 -12.38
C ALA A 505 -21.93 -0.99 -13.77
N ASN A 506 -20.89 -0.15 -13.87
CA ASN A 506 -20.44 0.44 -15.12
C ASN A 506 -19.96 -0.60 -16.15
N ALA A 507 -19.23 -1.64 -15.72
CA ALA A 507 -18.67 -2.66 -16.60
C ALA A 507 -19.72 -3.60 -17.17
N GLN A 508 -20.69 -4.02 -16.35
CA GLN A 508 -21.64 -5.09 -16.71
C GLN A 508 -22.94 -4.59 -17.33
N ASN A 509 -23.20 -3.27 -17.33
CA ASN A 509 -24.45 -2.69 -17.80
C ASN A 509 -24.23 -1.77 -19.02
N PRO A 510 -24.37 -2.27 -20.26
CA PRO A 510 -24.11 -1.54 -21.51
C PRO A 510 -24.83 -0.19 -21.64
N TYR A 511 -26.01 -0.06 -21.03
CA TYR A 511 -26.86 1.12 -21.16
C TYR A 511 -26.44 2.31 -20.27
N ILE A 512 -25.37 2.19 -19.46
CA ILE A 512 -24.79 3.34 -18.73
C ILE A 512 -24.06 4.31 -19.68
N LEU A 513 -23.64 3.83 -20.86
CA LEU A 513 -22.92 4.59 -21.89
C LEU A 513 -21.56 5.17 -21.43
N GLY A 514 -21.01 4.61 -20.36
CA GLY A 514 -19.69 4.96 -19.85
C GLY A 514 -19.65 6.23 -19.01
N LEU A 515 -18.68 6.25 -18.09
CA LEU A 515 -18.49 7.31 -17.12
C LEU A 515 -17.27 8.17 -17.46
N LYS A 516 -17.33 9.45 -17.13
CA LYS A 516 -16.20 10.39 -17.13
C LYS A 516 -15.48 10.37 -15.78
N SER A 517 -16.22 10.28 -14.68
CA SER A 517 -15.64 10.16 -13.33
C SER A 517 -16.61 9.55 -12.32
N LEU A 518 -16.05 8.99 -11.24
CA LEU A 518 -16.74 8.49 -10.06
C LEU A 518 -16.08 9.06 -8.78
N ASN A 519 -16.86 9.69 -7.91
CA ASN A 519 -16.41 10.33 -6.66
C ASN A 519 -17.33 9.99 -5.47
N TYR A 520 -16.89 9.16 -4.52
CA TYR A 520 -17.67 8.83 -3.32
C TYR A 520 -17.25 9.72 -2.14
N MET A 521 -18.19 10.50 -1.65
CA MET A 521 -18.04 11.36 -0.47
C MET A 521 -18.51 10.55 0.75
N ALA A 522 -17.62 9.80 1.42
CA ALA A 522 -18.05 8.85 2.46
C ALA A 522 -18.60 9.50 3.72
N ASP A 523 -18.11 10.69 4.09
CA ASP A 523 -18.65 11.46 5.22
C ASP A 523 -20.10 11.91 4.96
N GLN A 524 -20.47 12.05 3.69
CA GLN A 524 -21.82 12.37 3.24
C GLN A 524 -22.60 11.14 2.76
N LYS A 525 -21.93 9.99 2.58
CA LYS A 525 -22.45 8.75 1.97
C LYS A 525 -23.09 8.95 0.60
N ILE A 526 -22.51 9.83 -0.22
CA ILE A 526 -22.99 10.15 -1.58
C ILE A 526 -21.96 9.72 -2.63
N LEU A 527 -22.39 8.95 -3.63
CA LEU A 527 -21.62 8.71 -4.86
C LEU A 527 -21.99 9.76 -5.91
N GLU A 528 -21.03 10.61 -6.25
CA GLU A 528 -21.08 11.52 -7.40
C GLU A 528 -20.60 10.81 -8.67
N VAL A 529 -21.41 10.90 -9.73
CA VAL A 529 -21.19 10.26 -11.02
C VAL A 529 -21.23 11.31 -12.13
N SER A 530 -20.18 11.33 -12.96
CA SER A 530 -20.14 12.11 -14.19
C SER A 530 -20.18 11.18 -15.39
N TYR A 531 -21.11 11.41 -16.31
CA TYR A 531 -21.34 10.56 -17.49
C TYR A 531 -20.61 11.10 -18.72
N LYS A 532 -20.21 10.22 -19.64
CA LYS A 532 -19.70 10.65 -20.96
C LYS A 532 -20.77 11.36 -21.77
N VAL A 533 -22.01 10.87 -21.70
CA VAL A 533 -23.21 11.53 -22.25
C VAL A 533 -23.93 12.26 -21.12
N SER A 534 -23.60 13.55 -20.96
CA SER A 534 -24.06 14.36 -19.82
C SER A 534 -25.55 14.73 -19.91
N SER A 535 -26.06 15.02 -21.10
CA SER A 535 -27.47 15.33 -21.36
C SER A 535 -28.35 14.10 -21.14
N LYS A 536 -29.39 14.24 -20.30
CA LYS A 536 -30.37 13.17 -20.06
C LYS A 536 -31.14 12.83 -21.34
N GLU A 537 -31.46 13.84 -22.16
CA GLU A 537 -32.16 13.66 -23.42
C GLU A 537 -31.31 12.84 -24.42
N ASP A 538 -30.05 13.24 -24.62
CA ASP A 538 -29.15 12.54 -25.54
C ASP A 538 -28.88 11.11 -25.07
N ARG A 539 -28.66 10.91 -23.76
CA ARG A 539 -28.48 9.58 -23.17
C ARG A 539 -29.70 8.70 -23.41
N THR A 540 -30.91 9.21 -23.16
CA THR A 540 -32.16 8.46 -23.38
C THR A 540 -32.34 8.10 -24.87
N LYS A 541 -32.05 9.04 -25.77
CA LYS A 541 -32.11 8.84 -27.21
C LYS A 541 -31.12 7.77 -27.68
N GLU A 542 -29.88 7.82 -27.19
CA GLU A 542 -28.83 6.86 -27.52
C GLU A 542 -29.13 5.47 -26.96
N GLN A 543 -29.56 5.36 -25.70
CA GLN A 543 -29.98 4.08 -25.11
C GLN A 543 -31.11 3.43 -25.90
N LYS A 544 -32.12 4.22 -26.33
CA LYS A 544 -33.22 3.72 -27.17
C LYS A 544 -32.75 3.27 -28.55
N ALA A 545 -31.84 4.01 -29.18
CA ALA A 545 -31.25 3.62 -30.46
C ALA A 545 -30.48 2.30 -30.35
N ILE A 546 -29.67 2.15 -29.29
CA ILE A 546 -28.97 0.89 -28.98
C ILE A 546 -29.96 -0.25 -28.78
N ALA A 547 -31.01 -0.05 -27.96
CA ALA A 547 -31.99 -1.09 -27.66
C ALA A 547 -32.72 -1.56 -28.92
N ASN A 548 -33.15 -0.64 -29.78
CA ASN A 548 -33.79 -0.96 -31.06
C ASN A 548 -32.86 -1.75 -31.99
N GLU A 549 -31.58 -1.38 -32.05
CA GLU A 549 -30.60 -2.09 -32.88
C GLU A 549 -30.26 -3.47 -32.31
N VAL A 550 -30.16 -3.60 -30.97
CA VAL A 550 -30.02 -4.90 -30.29
C VAL A 550 -31.19 -5.80 -30.65
N ASP A 551 -32.42 -5.31 -30.56
CA ASP A 551 -33.62 -6.08 -30.92
C ASP A 551 -33.58 -6.51 -32.39
N ARG A 552 -33.33 -5.57 -33.31
CA ARG A 552 -33.21 -5.86 -34.75
C ARG A 552 -32.15 -6.92 -35.05
N VAL A 553 -30.98 -6.84 -34.41
CA VAL A 553 -29.89 -7.78 -34.62
C VAL A 553 -30.25 -9.15 -34.08
N ILE A 554 -30.76 -9.24 -32.84
CA ILE A 554 -31.12 -10.52 -32.24
C ILE A 554 -32.23 -11.22 -33.02
N ASP A 555 -33.26 -10.49 -33.46
CA ASP A 555 -34.32 -11.04 -34.31
C ASP A 555 -33.80 -11.58 -35.64
N SER A 556 -32.68 -11.04 -36.14
CA SER A 556 -32.07 -11.48 -37.39
C SER A 556 -31.13 -12.67 -37.25
N ILE A 557 -30.46 -12.83 -36.10
CA ILE A 557 -29.39 -13.84 -35.94
C ILE A 557 -29.74 -14.98 -34.99
N ILE A 558 -30.76 -14.83 -34.14
CA ILE A 558 -31.15 -15.83 -33.14
C ILE A 558 -32.49 -16.44 -33.52
N SER A 559 -32.53 -17.77 -33.69
CA SER A 559 -33.76 -18.51 -33.94
C SER A 559 -34.18 -19.36 -32.74
N LYS A 560 -35.47 -19.73 -32.71
CA LYS A 560 -35.99 -20.62 -31.67
C LYS A 560 -35.26 -21.97 -31.72
N GLY A 561 -34.75 -22.41 -30.57
CA GLY A 561 -34.05 -23.69 -30.42
C GLY A 561 -32.52 -23.60 -30.45
N MET A 562 -31.94 -22.43 -30.71
CA MET A 562 -30.48 -22.26 -30.58
C MET A 562 -30.03 -22.45 -29.13
N ASN A 563 -28.98 -23.25 -28.93
CA ASN A 563 -28.31 -23.41 -27.64
C ASN A 563 -27.34 -22.24 -27.35
N ASP A 564 -26.75 -22.21 -26.15
CA ASP A 564 -25.89 -21.10 -25.72
C ASP A 564 -24.66 -20.91 -26.62
N GLU A 565 -24.06 -22.01 -27.09
CA GLU A 565 -22.92 -21.99 -28.00
C GLU A 565 -23.30 -21.38 -29.36
N GLN A 566 -24.41 -21.84 -29.93
CA GLN A 566 -24.93 -21.36 -31.22
C GLN A 566 -25.28 -19.87 -31.16
N LYS A 567 -25.95 -19.43 -30.10
CA LYS A 567 -26.24 -18.00 -29.88
C LYS A 567 -24.95 -17.19 -29.73
N THR A 568 -23.99 -17.68 -28.95
CA THR A 568 -22.68 -17.03 -28.76
C THR A 568 -21.96 -16.88 -30.10
N LYS A 569 -21.98 -17.94 -30.93
CA LYS A 569 -21.35 -17.94 -32.25
C LYS A 569 -22.02 -16.94 -33.19
N ALA A 570 -23.36 -16.93 -33.24
CA ALA A 570 -24.12 -16.03 -34.09
C ALA A 570 -23.81 -14.55 -33.78
N ILE A 571 -23.73 -14.19 -32.50
CA ILE A 571 -23.38 -12.83 -32.06
C ILE A 571 -21.94 -12.49 -32.45
N ASN A 572 -20.98 -13.38 -32.19
CA ASN A 572 -19.59 -13.19 -32.59
C ASN A 572 -19.46 -12.95 -34.10
N ASP A 573 -20.02 -13.86 -34.90
CA ASP A 573 -19.96 -13.79 -36.37
C ASP A 573 -20.64 -12.52 -36.91
N TYR A 574 -21.74 -12.08 -36.30
CA TYR A 574 -22.40 -10.82 -36.68
C TYR A 574 -21.49 -9.61 -36.46
N ILE A 575 -20.87 -9.50 -35.27
CA ILE A 575 -20.00 -8.38 -34.95
C ILE A 575 -18.77 -8.38 -35.86
N THR A 576 -18.06 -9.50 -35.99
CA THR A 576 -16.85 -9.59 -36.83
C THR A 576 -17.13 -9.35 -38.32
N LYS A 577 -18.37 -9.56 -38.77
CA LYS A 577 -18.76 -9.31 -40.17
C LYS A 577 -19.11 -7.84 -40.42
N THR A 578 -19.56 -7.12 -39.41
CA THR A 578 -20.19 -5.80 -39.59
C THR A 578 -19.39 -4.65 -39.00
N ALA A 579 -18.41 -4.91 -38.14
CA ALA A 579 -17.63 -3.89 -37.46
C ALA A 579 -16.26 -3.65 -38.11
N THR A 580 -15.60 -2.56 -37.72
CA THR A 580 -14.20 -2.25 -38.06
C THR A 580 -13.47 -1.70 -36.85
N TYR A 581 -12.20 -2.08 -36.67
CA TYR A 581 -11.40 -1.59 -35.55
C TYR A 581 -10.98 -0.12 -35.71
N ASP A 582 -11.16 0.70 -34.66
CA ASP A 582 -10.83 2.13 -34.67
C ASP A 582 -9.42 2.44 -34.15
N TYR A 583 -8.43 2.34 -35.04
CA TYR A 583 -7.04 2.67 -34.69
C TYR A 583 -6.84 4.15 -34.34
N ASP A 584 -7.64 5.07 -34.90
CA ASP A 584 -7.56 6.50 -34.56
C ASP A 584 -8.05 6.74 -33.13
N ALA A 585 -9.15 6.09 -32.72
CA ALA A 585 -9.60 6.13 -31.34
C ALA A 585 -8.58 5.53 -30.37
N LEU A 586 -7.90 4.44 -30.75
CA LEU A 586 -6.84 3.86 -29.93
C LEU A 586 -5.68 4.84 -29.71
N ASP A 587 -5.20 5.47 -30.78
CA ASP A 587 -4.09 6.44 -30.73
C ASP A 587 -4.49 7.72 -29.96
N SER A 588 -5.78 8.09 -29.99
CA SER A 588 -6.31 9.25 -29.25
C SER A 588 -6.07 9.20 -27.74
N ILE A 589 -5.88 8.01 -27.15
CA ILE A 589 -5.58 7.83 -25.72
C ILE A 589 -4.29 8.54 -25.34
N HIS A 590 -3.24 8.37 -26.14
CA HIS A 590 -1.92 8.96 -25.88
C HIS A 590 -1.88 10.47 -26.17
N LEU A 591 -2.90 10.99 -26.85
CA LEU A 591 -3.04 12.39 -27.24
C LEU A 591 -4.04 13.15 -26.35
N GLY A 592 -4.76 12.46 -25.45
CA GLY A 592 -5.81 13.07 -24.63
C GLY A 592 -7.05 13.50 -25.41
N LEU A 593 -7.33 12.86 -26.55
CA LEU A 593 -8.43 13.20 -27.48
C LEU A 593 -9.59 12.20 -27.44
N THR A 594 -9.67 11.38 -26.40
CA THR A 594 -10.68 10.32 -26.28
C THR A 594 -12.12 10.85 -26.32
N ASP A 595 -12.37 12.05 -25.79
CA ASP A 595 -13.68 12.73 -25.83
C ASP A 595 -14.15 12.99 -27.28
N SER A 596 -13.22 13.15 -28.22
CA SER A 596 -13.54 13.30 -29.66
C SER A 596 -14.02 11.99 -30.29
N PHE A 597 -13.79 10.83 -29.65
CA PHE A 597 -14.18 9.48 -30.11
C PHE A 597 -15.26 8.88 -29.19
N LYS A 598 -16.33 9.65 -28.95
CA LYS A 598 -17.40 9.36 -27.97
C LYS A 598 -17.91 7.93 -27.93
N HIS A 599 -18.11 7.27 -29.07
CA HIS A 599 -18.73 5.94 -29.16
C HIS A 599 -17.71 4.79 -29.19
N ALA A 600 -16.40 5.05 -29.33
CA ALA A 600 -15.42 4.00 -29.59
C ALA A 600 -15.24 2.99 -28.44
N TRP A 601 -15.70 3.32 -27.24
CA TRP A 601 -15.71 2.43 -26.06
C TRP A 601 -17.13 2.11 -25.53
N THR A 602 -18.18 2.46 -26.27
CA THR A 602 -19.58 2.23 -25.88
C THR A 602 -20.26 1.26 -26.86
N PRO A 603 -21.47 0.74 -26.54
CA PRO A 603 -22.17 -0.15 -27.47
C PRO A 603 -22.47 0.52 -28.82
N SER A 604 -22.66 1.85 -28.82
CA SER A 604 -22.93 2.64 -30.03
C SER A 604 -21.86 2.50 -31.09
N GLY A 605 -20.58 2.33 -30.71
CA GLY A 605 -19.49 2.19 -31.67
C GLY A 605 -19.70 1.00 -32.60
N ILE A 606 -20.14 -0.13 -32.07
CA ILE A 606 -20.38 -1.34 -32.89
C ILE A 606 -21.81 -1.40 -33.41
N LEU A 607 -22.80 -1.06 -32.58
CA LEU A 607 -24.19 -1.24 -32.94
C LEU A 607 -24.66 -0.16 -33.92
N LEU A 608 -24.24 1.09 -33.75
CA LEU A 608 -24.70 2.22 -34.57
C LEU A 608 -23.64 2.64 -35.60
N ASP A 609 -22.40 2.87 -35.18
CA ASP A 609 -21.36 3.44 -36.02
C ASP A 609 -20.58 2.39 -36.84
N LYS A 610 -20.72 1.11 -36.48
CA LYS A 610 -19.98 -0.03 -37.04
C LYS A 610 -18.45 0.12 -36.94
N LYS A 611 -17.94 0.96 -36.03
CA LYS A 611 -16.51 1.23 -35.81
C LYS A 611 -16.21 1.50 -34.33
N ALA A 612 -15.33 0.72 -33.71
CA ALA A 612 -14.96 0.87 -32.30
C ALA A 612 -13.59 0.26 -31.95
N VAL A 613 -13.12 0.45 -30.71
CA VAL A 613 -11.98 -0.31 -30.15
C VAL A 613 -12.46 -1.47 -29.28
N CYS A 614 -11.53 -2.25 -28.69
CA CYS A 614 -11.85 -3.47 -27.94
C CYS A 614 -12.94 -3.31 -26.88
N GLY A 615 -12.98 -2.18 -26.16
CA GLY A 615 -14.05 -1.87 -25.22
C GLY A 615 -15.45 -1.84 -25.86
N GLY A 616 -15.57 -1.23 -27.04
CA GLY A 616 -16.83 -1.17 -27.80
C GLY A 616 -17.29 -2.53 -28.32
N TYR A 617 -16.36 -3.36 -28.81
CA TYR A 617 -16.65 -4.77 -29.18
C TYR A 617 -17.22 -5.56 -28.02
N ALA A 618 -16.53 -5.53 -26.88
CA ALA A 618 -16.89 -6.36 -25.74
C ALA A 618 -18.21 -5.92 -25.08
N VAL A 619 -18.49 -4.61 -25.01
CA VAL A 619 -19.76 -4.12 -24.44
C VAL A 619 -20.94 -4.32 -25.40
N ALA A 620 -20.73 -4.25 -26.72
CA ALA A 620 -21.75 -4.59 -27.71
C ALA A 620 -22.09 -6.09 -27.70
N PHE A 621 -21.07 -6.95 -27.59
CA PHE A 621 -21.29 -8.38 -27.37
C PHE A 621 -22.11 -8.63 -26.09
N LYS A 622 -21.78 -7.96 -24.98
CA LYS A 622 -22.55 -8.07 -23.73
C LYS A 622 -24.02 -7.68 -23.90
N ALA A 623 -24.31 -6.58 -24.60
CA ALA A 623 -25.68 -6.12 -24.85
C ALA A 623 -26.50 -7.14 -25.67
N LEU A 624 -25.91 -7.68 -26.74
CA LEU A 624 -26.54 -8.72 -27.57
C LEU A 624 -26.71 -10.04 -26.79
N ALA A 625 -25.69 -10.45 -26.04
CA ALA A 625 -25.72 -11.65 -25.21
C ALA A 625 -26.81 -11.57 -24.14
N ASP A 626 -26.95 -10.42 -23.49
CA ASP A 626 -28.01 -10.18 -22.51
C ASP A 626 -29.40 -10.32 -23.09
N LYS A 627 -29.64 -9.75 -24.28
CA LYS A 627 -30.93 -9.85 -24.99
C LYS A 627 -31.19 -11.28 -25.46
N ALA A 628 -30.16 -12.03 -25.87
CA ALA A 628 -30.26 -13.43 -26.28
C ALA A 628 -30.49 -14.40 -25.10
N GLY A 629 -30.48 -13.91 -23.86
CA GLY A 629 -30.63 -14.71 -22.65
C GLY A 629 -29.36 -15.45 -22.23
N LEU A 630 -28.19 -15.07 -22.76
CA LEU A 630 -26.91 -15.65 -22.36
C LEU A 630 -26.44 -15.07 -21.02
N THR A 631 -25.75 -15.90 -20.24
CA THR A 631 -25.00 -15.42 -19.06
C THR A 631 -23.59 -15.06 -19.50
N ALA A 632 -23.33 -13.77 -19.69
CA ALA A 632 -22.03 -13.25 -20.10
C ALA A 632 -21.59 -12.10 -19.19
N VAL A 633 -20.29 -11.91 -19.07
CA VAL A 633 -19.67 -10.76 -18.40
C VAL A 633 -18.67 -10.08 -19.32
N TYR A 634 -18.59 -8.75 -19.21
CA TYR A 634 -17.51 -7.95 -19.77
C TYR A 634 -16.28 -8.08 -18.87
N VAL A 635 -15.08 -8.18 -19.45
CA VAL A 635 -13.81 -8.36 -18.73
C VAL A 635 -12.80 -7.31 -19.22
N ARG A 636 -12.03 -6.74 -18.28
CA ARG A 636 -10.89 -5.87 -18.56
C ARG A 636 -9.59 -6.52 -18.12
N GLY A 637 -8.50 -6.05 -18.72
CA GLY A 637 -7.16 -6.42 -18.30
C GLY A 637 -6.14 -6.02 -19.35
N LEU A 638 -5.17 -6.89 -19.55
CA LEU A 638 -4.09 -6.72 -20.52
C LEU A 638 -4.14 -7.79 -21.60
N ALA A 639 -3.84 -7.44 -22.84
CA ALA A 639 -3.48 -8.35 -23.91
C ALA A 639 -2.09 -8.00 -24.46
N ASN A 640 -1.15 -8.95 -24.44
CA ASN A 640 0.26 -8.74 -24.81
C ASN A 640 0.89 -7.51 -24.11
N GLY A 641 0.50 -7.23 -22.86
CA GLY A 641 1.01 -6.11 -22.06
C GLY A 641 0.31 -4.76 -22.30
N GLY A 642 -0.60 -4.63 -23.28
CA GLY A 642 -1.41 -3.43 -23.51
C GLY A 642 -2.83 -3.56 -22.92
N PRO A 643 -3.48 -2.45 -22.48
CA PRO A 643 -4.86 -2.49 -22.01
C PRO A 643 -5.82 -3.08 -23.05
N HIS A 644 -6.70 -3.99 -22.62
CA HIS A 644 -7.63 -4.68 -23.50
C HIS A 644 -8.93 -5.04 -22.79
N ALA A 645 -9.97 -5.36 -23.57
CA ALA A 645 -11.27 -5.79 -23.07
C ALA A 645 -11.83 -6.93 -23.92
N TRP A 646 -12.51 -7.88 -23.28
CA TRP A 646 -13.13 -9.05 -23.90
C TRP A 646 -14.33 -9.50 -23.06
N ASN A 647 -14.89 -10.69 -23.34
CA ASN A 647 -15.99 -11.24 -22.54
C ASN A 647 -15.70 -12.65 -22.04
N LYS A 648 -16.40 -13.03 -20.98
CA LYS A 648 -16.61 -14.45 -20.63
C LYS A 648 -18.09 -14.77 -20.77
N VAL A 649 -18.41 -15.94 -21.29
CA VAL A 649 -19.78 -16.43 -21.48
C VAL A 649 -19.90 -17.83 -20.91
N LYS A 650 -21.02 -18.10 -20.24
CA LYS A 650 -21.33 -19.42 -19.71
C LYS A 650 -22.02 -20.23 -20.80
N VAL A 651 -21.35 -21.28 -21.27
CA VAL A 651 -21.85 -22.20 -22.29
C VAL A 651 -21.89 -23.59 -21.70
N ASN A 652 -23.05 -24.26 -21.76
CA ASN A 652 -23.26 -25.60 -21.19
C ASN A 652 -22.85 -25.68 -19.70
N GLY A 653 -23.12 -24.60 -18.95
CA GLY A 653 -22.79 -24.51 -17.52
C GLY A 653 -21.35 -24.13 -17.19
N VAL A 654 -20.46 -23.98 -18.18
CA VAL A 654 -19.04 -23.68 -17.97
C VAL A 654 -18.67 -22.31 -18.54
N TRP A 655 -17.89 -21.53 -17.81
CA TRP A 655 -17.37 -20.25 -18.32
C TRP A 655 -16.33 -20.47 -19.42
N ARG A 656 -16.38 -19.62 -20.43
CA ARG A 656 -15.50 -19.63 -21.59
C ARG A 656 -15.12 -18.20 -21.95
N VAL A 657 -13.85 -17.98 -22.27
CA VAL A 657 -13.35 -16.68 -22.75
C VAL A 657 -13.70 -16.52 -24.22
N ILE A 658 -14.17 -15.32 -24.59
CA ILE A 658 -14.40 -14.93 -25.98
C ILE A 658 -13.89 -13.51 -26.21
N ASP A 659 -13.01 -13.35 -27.20
CA ASP A 659 -12.47 -12.06 -27.63
C ASP A 659 -12.92 -11.75 -29.05
N VAL A 660 -14.06 -11.08 -29.16
CA VAL A 660 -14.69 -10.76 -30.44
C VAL A 660 -13.80 -9.82 -31.27
N THR A 661 -13.01 -8.95 -30.63
CA THR A 661 -12.10 -8.04 -31.32
C THR A 661 -10.99 -8.80 -32.04
N TRP A 662 -10.37 -9.79 -31.38
CA TRP A 662 -9.31 -10.56 -32.04
C TRP A 662 -9.85 -11.69 -32.92
N ASN A 663 -11.13 -12.04 -32.77
CA ASN A 663 -11.85 -12.89 -33.74
C ASN A 663 -12.18 -12.13 -35.02
N ASP A 664 -12.24 -10.79 -35.00
CA ASP A 664 -12.31 -9.91 -36.18
C ASP A 664 -10.94 -9.85 -36.89
N SER A 665 -10.53 -11.01 -37.42
CA SER A 665 -9.26 -11.19 -38.11
C SER A 665 -9.50 -11.92 -39.42
N ALA A 666 -9.10 -11.30 -40.54
CA ALA A 666 -9.15 -11.93 -41.85
C ALA A 666 -8.21 -13.15 -41.96
N LYS A 667 -7.13 -13.18 -41.17
CA LYS A 667 -6.12 -14.27 -41.22
C LYS A 667 -6.46 -15.41 -40.26
N GLU A 668 -7.00 -15.09 -39.09
CA GLU A 668 -7.21 -16.04 -37.99
C GLU A 668 -8.61 -15.86 -37.38
N PRO A 669 -9.69 -15.99 -38.18
CA PRO A 669 -11.04 -15.79 -37.67
C PRO A 669 -11.35 -16.81 -36.57
N ASN A 670 -12.03 -16.35 -35.51
CA ASN A 670 -12.50 -17.20 -34.39
C ASN A 670 -11.41 -17.92 -33.58
N LYS A 671 -10.14 -17.53 -33.69
CA LYS A 671 -9.04 -18.10 -32.90
C LYS A 671 -9.22 -17.96 -31.38
N TYR A 672 -9.93 -16.92 -30.95
CA TYR A 672 -10.20 -16.61 -29.54
C TYR A 672 -11.66 -16.84 -29.17
N TYR A 673 -12.29 -17.83 -29.81
CA TYR A 673 -13.64 -18.27 -29.54
C TYR A 673 -13.66 -19.39 -28.50
N LEU A 674 -14.43 -19.20 -27.42
CA LEU A 674 -14.67 -20.16 -26.34
C LEU A 674 -13.41 -20.84 -25.76
N LEU A 675 -12.42 -20.03 -25.40
CA LEU A 675 -11.19 -20.49 -24.77
C LEU A 675 -11.37 -20.80 -23.27
N THR A 676 -10.52 -21.69 -22.76
CA THR A 676 -10.25 -21.79 -21.32
C THR A 676 -9.33 -20.66 -20.85
N ASP A 677 -9.31 -20.36 -19.56
CA ASP A 677 -8.40 -19.36 -18.98
C ASP A 677 -6.93 -19.74 -19.24
N LYS A 678 -6.58 -21.04 -19.21
CA LYS A 678 -5.23 -21.53 -19.54
C LYS A 678 -4.82 -21.21 -20.99
N GLN A 679 -5.75 -21.30 -21.93
CA GLN A 679 -5.47 -20.95 -23.32
C GLN A 679 -5.39 -19.42 -23.49
N ALA A 680 -6.30 -18.69 -22.86
CA ALA A 680 -6.31 -17.23 -22.92
C ALA A 680 -5.07 -16.61 -22.25
N SER A 681 -4.56 -17.21 -21.15
CA SER A 681 -3.45 -16.69 -20.35
C SER A 681 -2.11 -16.60 -21.08
N VAL A 682 -1.99 -17.24 -22.25
CA VAL A 682 -0.82 -17.06 -23.14
C VAL A 682 -0.64 -15.61 -23.55
N THR A 683 -1.75 -14.87 -23.61
CA THR A 683 -1.77 -13.51 -24.16
C THR A 683 -2.61 -12.55 -23.33
N ARG A 684 -3.54 -13.03 -22.47
CA ARG A 684 -4.43 -12.21 -21.64
C ARG A 684 -4.10 -12.32 -20.16
N THR A 685 -4.19 -11.20 -19.46
CA THR A 685 -4.20 -11.14 -18.00
C THR A 685 -5.40 -10.31 -17.58
N GLN A 686 -6.38 -10.91 -16.91
CA GLN A 686 -7.54 -10.18 -16.39
C GLN A 686 -7.14 -9.28 -15.20
N ASP A 687 -7.75 -8.11 -15.10
CA ASP A 687 -7.74 -7.30 -13.88
C ASP A 687 -9.00 -7.59 -13.05
N ASN A 688 -9.14 -6.91 -11.90
CA ASN A 688 -10.28 -7.14 -11.00
C ASN A 688 -11.37 -6.05 -11.13
N SER A 689 -11.26 -5.10 -12.07
CA SER A 689 -12.17 -3.95 -12.17
C SER A 689 -13.50 -4.24 -12.89
N PHE A 690 -13.76 -5.50 -13.26
CA PHE A 690 -14.95 -5.88 -14.04
C PHE A 690 -16.07 -6.49 -13.20
N ILE A 691 -15.73 -7.14 -12.09
CA ILE A 691 -16.62 -7.81 -11.14
C ILE A 691 -15.98 -7.63 -9.78
N ILE A 692 -16.80 -7.57 -8.72
CA ILE A 692 -16.32 -7.52 -7.34
C ILE A 692 -15.17 -8.49 -7.08
N ASP A 693 -14.07 -7.97 -6.55
CA ASP A 693 -12.79 -8.65 -6.41
C ASP A 693 -12.94 -10.07 -5.82
N VAL A 694 -13.75 -10.21 -4.75
CA VAL A 694 -13.95 -11.49 -4.05
C VAL A 694 -14.78 -12.52 -4.82
N LEU A 695 -15.38 -12.13 -5.95
CA LEU A 695 -16.20 -12.99 -6.79
C LEU A 695 -15.51 -13.38 -8.09
N VAL A 696 -14.38 -12.77 -8.45
CA VAL A 696 -13.66 -13.00 -9.72
C VAL A 696 -13.42 -14.49 -9.98
N ASP A 697 -13.02 -15.26 -8.96
CA ASP A 697 -12.75 -16.71 -9.07
C ASP A 697 -13.99 -17.54 -9.47
N LYS A 698 -15.21 -17.04 -9.20
CA LYS A 698 -16.46 -17.70 -9.63
C LYS A 698 -16.68 -17.64 -11.15
N TYR A 699 -15.86 -16.87 -11.86
CA TYR A 699 -15.88 -16.70 -13.32
C TYR A 699 -14.67 -17.37 -13.98
N ALA A 700 -14.01 -18.31 -13.30
CA ALA A 700 -12.93 -19.12 -13.88
C ALA A 700 -13.43 -19.94 -15.08
N ALA A 701 -12.77 -19.78 -16.23
CA ALA A 701 -13.07 -20.52 -17.45
C ALA A 701 -12.25 -21.81 -17.51
N ASN A 702 -12.81 -22.89 -16.96
CA ASN A 702 -12.15 -24.18 -16.77
C ASN A 702 -12.10 -25.07 -18.01
#